data_AF-A0A090VGW2-F1
#
_entry.id   AF-A0A090VGW2-F1
#
_cell.length_a   1.000
_cell.length_b   1.000
_cell.length_c   1.000
_cell.angle_alpha   90.00
_cell.angle_beta   90.00
_cell.angle_gamma   90.00
#
_symmetry.space_group_name_H-M   'P 1'
#
loop_
_entity.id
_entity.type
_entity.pdbx_description
1 polymer ?
#
loop_
_entity_poly.entity_id
_entity_poly.type
_entity_poly.pdbx_seq_one_letter_code
_entity_poly.pdbx_strand_id
1 'polypeptide(L)'
;MKKNLFLFILLISITAFAQQKTFTLNWQASQTISGSSYSLEIPYFNEEVCDFDFELGLQFVSQWEVASSVNEESVAISKVSYTNISLAELKDLPVNKIPKKLSYTLKNSIARGKQYAMLKLSPIIYDNGIYKKVTQFQVNYSNGTSRRSAGLNKALGTKVISNSVLDKGKWFRFYIDTTGVFKLSKSFLKRLGVNVNSVDPRTIRVFGNGGRMIPFSNSEDYPFDVAENAVKFVGEEDGIFNDSDYILFYGQGPKQFNEESNTNINCYTDKTYYYINTGSGNGKRISQFTQPTGSVDLEINTFQDYQYHEYDNENIALLGRRWFGERFDVEAEQNFKFEFPEIITSTPITLKVYVATISSESTSMAIAVNGNELSTLVLPGADDPTLGNDRFYITNTSVISSEVDVKLSYNNQGDPSALGYLDYISIEATRALKFIKSQFYFKNKAVESASGVGRYTIENASEISEVWDVTDIYNITNVENSAAEDNFTFTSNLGVLKDYVAVTPSDYYEPKFDGKTTLANQNIKGTIFLNNQNEFQDVDYIIVAPDNMLSQANRLAQINTDQYGLNVKVLGLTEIYNEFSTGNQDIGAIRNLVKYVYDNASTPENRIKYLCLFGDGSFDYKDRIPNNTNVMPSWYSYESLNLTNSFVSDDFYGMMDDNEGTMISSDKLDIAVGRILADTPERANQMVDKIESYYIKEALGTWRNNVVVISDDVDLDWEGVLQQTTDNIGNLITEEKPFLNVIKIHSDAFQQETTAGGDRYPRVTSEIIDAIDKGALVVNYFGHGGENGLAQEHLLFQEEIKEFRNFGKLNCFVTVTCEYTKFDNPYKETAGEVTYWNEDSGAIGLISTTRQIFVSFAINFNNNLGQYLFSYSDDDTFQDNEYPSMAEALRLTKNNPAISNSSQRRLVFL
;
A
#
# COMPACT_ATOMS: atom_id res chain seq x y z
N MET A 1 41.77 -47.54 7.04
CA MET A 1 40.45 -47.76 6.39
C MET A 1 39.23 -47.41 7.24
N LYS A 2 39.26 -47.50 8.59
CA LYS A 2 38.08 -47.13 9.42
C LYS A 2 37.81 -45.62 9.61
N LYS A 3 38.78 -44.73 9.32
CA LYS A 3 38.59 -43.25 9.43
C LYS A 3 38.03 -42.60 8.15
N ASN A 4 38.19 -43.21 6.97
CA ASN A 4 37.67 -42.66 5.70
C ASN A 4 36.20 -43.03 5.46
N LEU A 5 35.70 -44.10 6.09
CA LEU A 5 34.29 -44.48 6.01
C LEU A 5 33.39 -43.54 6.83
N PHE A 6 33.91 -42.95 7.91
CA PHE A 6 33.17 -42.00 8.74
C PHE A 6 32.98 -40.65 8.02
N LEU A 7 33.97 -40.21 7.22
CA LEU A 7 33.85 -39.01 6.39
C LEU A 7 32.85 -39.19 5.25
N PHE A 8 32.77 -40.40 4.67
CA PHE A 8 31.79 -40.71 3.62
C PHE A 8 30.36 -40.85 4.15
N ILE A 9 30.17 -41.31 5.40
CA ILE A 9 28.85 -41.36 6.06
C ILE A 9 28.42 -39.95 6.55
N LEU A 10 29.36 -39.07 6.89
CA LEU A 10 29.06 -37.66 7.21
C LEU A 10 28.72 -36.82 5.96
N LEU A 11 29.24 -37.19 4.78
CA LEU A 11 28.94 -36.52 3.50
C LEU A 11 27.62 -37.00 2.85
N ILE A 12 27.06 -38.13 3.28
CA ILE A 12 25.80 -38.68 2.73
C ILE A 12 24.56 -38.27 3.55
N SER A 13 24.73 -37.59 4.69
CA SER A 13 23.61 -37.16 5.55
C SER A 13 23.08 -35.74 5.29
N ILE A 14 23.59 -35.05 4.26
CA ILE A 14 23.01 -33.80 3.75
C ILE A 14 22.22 -34.10 2.47
N THR A 15 21.26 -35.02 2.55
CA THR A 15 20.18 -35.04 1.55
C THR A 15 19.24 -33.90 1.93
N ALA A 16 19.32 -32.78 1.22
CA ALA A 16 18.22 -31.81 1.23
C ALA A 16 16.97 -32.57 0.79
N PHE A 17 16.05 -32.84 1.71
CA PHE A 17 14.79 -33.49 1.37
C PHE A 17 14.00 -32.51 0.52
N ALA A 18 13.88 -32.80 -0.78
CA ALA A 18 12.94 -32.12 -1.65
C ALA A 18 11.53 -32.52 -1.22
N GLN A 19 10.74 -31.54 -0.81
CA GLN A 19 9.30 -31.68 -0.59
C GLN A 19 8.60 -31.76 -1.94
N GLN A 20 7.55 -32.57 -2.03
CA GLN A 20 6.75 -32.74 -3.24
C GLN A 20 5.27 -32.68 -2.90
N LYS A 21 4.49 -31.96 -3.70
CA LYS A 21 3.02 -31.97 -3.64
C LYS A 21 2.47 -32.07 -5.06
N THR A 22 1.45 -32.89 -5.24
CA THR A 22 0.84 -33.13 -6.56
C THR A 22 -0.55 -32.50 -6.57
N PHE A 23 -0.86 -31.81 -7.66
CA PHE A 23 -2.17 -31.20 -7.89
C PHE A 23 -2.79 -31.76 -9.16
N THR A 24 -4.09 -31.99 -9.12
CA THR A 24 -4.91 -32.42 -10.25
C THR A 24 -5.98 -31.36 -10.48
N LEU A 25 -6.06 -30.84 -11.70
CA LEU A 25 -7.05 -29.85 -12.11
C LEU A 25 -8.20 -30.58 -12.80
N ASN A 26 -9.30 -30.71 -12.08
CA ASN A 26 -10.54 -31.30 -12.53
C ASN A 26 -11.34 -30.22 -13.27
N TRP A 27 -11.07 -30.05 -14.56
CA TRP A 27 -11.80 -29.11 -15.41
C TRP A 27 -13.26 -29.52 -15.52
N GLN A 28 -14.14 -28.59 -15.18
CA GLN A 28 -15.59 -28.76 -15.26
C GLN A 28 -16.12 -28.03 -16.50
N ALA A 29 -17.45 -27.94 -16.61
CA ALA A 29 -18.05 -26.95 -17.50
C ALA A 29 -17.55 -25.54 -17.14
N SER A 30 -17.59 -24.62 -18.10
CA SER A 30 -17.29 -23.21 -17.83
C SER A 30 -18.12 -22.68 -16.67
N GLN A 31 -17.55 -21.74 -15.94
CA GLN A 31 -18.23 -21.02 -14.89
C GLN A 31 -18.55 -19.62 -15.38
N THR A 32 -19.74 -19.13 -15.05
CA THR A 32 -20.07 -17.71 -15.18
C THR A 32 -19.64 -16.99 -13.91
N ILE A 33 -18.78 -15.98 -14.06
CA ILE A 33 -18.48 -15.01 -13.02
C ILE A 33 -19.20 -13.70 -13.36
N SER A 34 -19.87 -13.11 -12.38
CA SER A 34 -20.66 -11.89 -12.56
C SER A 34 -20.41 -10.90 -11.44
N GLY A 35 -20.49 -9.62 -11.79
CA GLY A 35 -20.70 -8.51 -10.86
C GLY A 35 -22.10 -7.92 -11.05
N SER A 36 -22.33 -6.70 -10.60
CA SER A 36 -23.64 -6.02 -10.72
C SER A 36 -24.09 -5.78 -12.17
N SER A 37 -23.14 -5.57 -13.08
CA SER A 37 -23.41 -5.03 -14.42
C SER A 37 -22.68 -5.75 -15.54
N TYR A 38 -21.87 -6.76 -15.21
CA TYR A 38 -21.14 -7.58 -16.19
C TYR A 38 -21.24 -9.07 -15.85
N SER A 39 -21.06 -9.89 -16.89
CA SER A 39 -21.04 -11.35 -16.80
C SER A 39 -20.02 -11.90 -17.79
N LEU A 40 -19.15 -12.79 -17.31
CA LEU A 40 -18.12 -13.44 -18.10
C LEU A 40 -18.22 -14.94 -17.91
N GLU A 41 -18.24 -15.68 -19.02
CA GLU A 41 -18.10 -17.13 -19.01
C GLU A 41 -16.62 -17.48 -19.16
N ILE A 42 -16.05 -18.21 -18.21
CA ILE A 42 -14.62 -18.58 -18.21
C ILE A 42 -14.41 -20.08 -18.01
N PRO A 43 -13.28 -20.64 -18.47
CA PRO A 43 -12.87 -22.00 -18.15
C PRO A 43 -12.71 -22.18 -16.63
N TYR A 44 -13.18 -23.30 -16.10
CA TYR A 44 -13.21 -23.52 -14.66
C TYR A 44 -12.71 -24.91 -14.25
N PHE A 45 -12.08 -24.96 -13.08
CA PHE A 45 -11.58 -26.16 -12.41
C PHE A 45 -11.65 -25.92 -10.90
N ASN A 46 -11.75 -26.98 -10.09
CA ASN A 46 -11.60 -26.99 -8.62
C ASN A 46 -11.84 -25.63 -7.89
N GLU A 47 -13.04 -25.43 -7.35
CA GLU A 47 -13.48 -24.20 -6.66
C GLU A 47 -12.47 -23.58 -5.70
N GLU A 48 -11.89 -24.40 -4.81
CA GLU A 48 -11.00 -23.94 -3.75
C GLU A 48 -9.67 -23.31 -4.22
N VAL A 49 -9.31 -23.50 -5.51
CA VAL A 49 -8.01 -23.13 -6.05
C VAL A 49 -8.06 -22.38 -7.39
N CYS A 50 -9.25 -22.11 -7.91
CA CYS A 50 -9.44 -21.37 -9.15
C CYS A 50 -9.80 -19.91 -8.85
N ASP A 51 -8.96 -18.99 -9.33
CA ASP A 51 -9.09 -17.56 -9.12
C ASP A 51 -9.07 -16.84 -10.47
N PHE A 52 -9.81 -15.73 -10.58
CA PHE A 52 -9.82 -14.89 -11.78
C PHE A 52 -9.59 -13.44 -11.38
N ASP A 53 -8.74 -12.77 -12.15
CA ASP A 53 -8.38 -11.37 -11.98
C ASP A 53 -8.32 -10.72 -13.37
N PHE A 54 -8.88 -9.53 -13.55
CA PHE A 54 -8.91 -8.88 -14.88
C PHE A 54 -7.50 -8.55 -15.41
N GLU A 55 -6.53 -8.34 -14.52
CA GLU A 55 -5.15 -8.04 -14.88
C GLU A 55 -4.30 -9.29 -15.09
N LEU A 56 -4.48 -10.33 -14.28
CA LEU A 56 -3.67 -11.55 -14.34
C LEU A 56 -4.34 -12.68 -15.15
N GLY A 57 -5.63 -12.58 -15.45
CA GLY A 57 -6.44 -13.64 -16.06
C GLY A 57 -6.74 -14.79 -15.08
N LEU A 58 -7.00 -15.98 -15.62
CA LEU A 58 -7.29 -17.19 -14.85
C LEU A 58 -6.03 -17.72 -14.14
N GLN A 59 -6.14 -18.03 -12.85
CA GLN A 59 -5.04 -18.45 -11.98
C GLN A 59 -5.39 -19.72 -11.22
N PHE A 60 -4.37 -20.56 -11.01
CA PHE A 60 -4.38 -21.58 -9.96
C PHE A 60 -3.70 -20.98 -8.73
N VAL A 61 -4.37 -21.00 -7.58
CA VAL A 61 -3.84 -20.51 -6.30
C VAL A 61 -4.10 -21.56 -5.23
N SER A 62 -3.06 -22.01 -4.53
CA SER A 62 -3.22 -22.96 -3.43
C SER A 62 -2.22 -22.68 -2.32
N GLN A 63 -2.65 -22.92 -1.08
CA GLN A 63 -1.80 -22.83 0.09
C GLN A 63 -1.87 -24.10 0.94
N TRP A 64 -0.78 -24.40 1.65
CA TRP A 64 -0.75 -25.48 2.65
C TRP A 64 0.23 -25.15 3.76
N GLU A 65 -0.05 -25.65 4.96
CA GLU A 65 0.81 -25.46 6.12
C GLU A 65 2.16 -26.17 5.94
N VAL A 66 3.23 -25.52 6.38
CA VAL A 66 4.59 -26.05 6.37
C VAL A 66 5.22 -25.90 7.74
N ALA A 67 6.05 -26.87 8.14
CA ALA A 67 6.70 -26.86 9.45
C ALA A 67 7.85 -25.83 9.56
N SER A 68 8.32 -25.30 8.43
CA SER A 68 9.41 -24.33 8.35
C SER A 68 9.35 -23.59 7.01
N SER A 69 9.92 -22.38 6.95
CA SER A 69 10.03 -21.60 5.72
C SER A 69 10.62 -22.41 4.56
N VAL A 70 10.09 -22.19 3.35
CA VAL A 70 10.52 -22.83 2.11
C VAL A 70 11.58 -21.98 1.40
N ASN A 71 12.46 -22.61 0.62
CA ASN A 71 13.32 -21.88 -0.31
C ASN A 71 12.49 -21.54 -1.56
N GLU A 72 12.01 -20.30 -1.66
CA GLU A 72 11.16 -19.83 -2.76
C GLU A 72 11.82 -20.04 -4.13
N GLU A 73 13.14 -19.85 -4.23
CA GLU A 73 13.90 -20.02 -5.48
C GLU A 73 14.05 -21.49 -5.91
N SER A 74 13.80 -22.44 -5.00
CA SER A 74 13.92 -23.87 -5.30
C SER A 74 12.69 -24.46 -5.99
N VAL A 75 11.62 -23.67 -6.15
CA VAL A 75 10.37 -24.16 -6.73
C VAL A 75 10.59 -24.63 -8.16
N ALA A 76 10.19 -25.87 -8.43
CA ALA A 76 10.20 -26.46 -9.75
C ALA A 76 8.90 -27.24 -10.00
N ILE A 77 8.22 -26.90 -11.09
CA ILE A 77 7.04 -27.63 -11.55
C ILE A 77 7.49 -28.74 -12.50
N SER A 78 7.12 -29.98 -12.18
CA SER A 78 7.45 -31.17 -12.98
C SER A 78 6.22 -32.06 -13.18
N LYS A 79 6.36 -33.13 -13.99
CA LYS A 79 5.29 -34.09 -14.31
C LYS A 79 3.99 -33.41 -14.79
N VAL A 80 4.12 -32.34 -15.57
CA VAL A 80 2.97 -31.58 -16.04
C VAL A 80 2.26 -32.35 -17.15
N SER A 81 0.97 -32.56 -16.97
CA SER A 81 0.07 -33.11 -17.98
C SER A 81 -0.81 -32.01 -18.54
N TYR A 82 -1.00 -32.03 -19.86
CA TYR A 82 -1.81 -31.06 -20.58
C TYR A 82 -2.90 -31.76 -21.36
N THR A 83 -3.98 -31.03 -21.61
CA THR A 83 -4.97 -31.34 -22.65
C THR A 83 -5.15 -30.09 -23.51
N ASN A 84 -5.43 -30.26 -24.80
CA ASN A 84 -5.72 -29.11 -25.66
C ASN A 84 -7.04 -28.47 -25.21
N ILE A 85 -7.11 -27.15 -25.32
CA ILE A 85 -8.34 -26.37 -25.18
C ILE A 85 -8.51 -25.56 -26.46
N SER A 86 -9.67 -25.63 -27.09
CA SER A 86 -9.95 -24.86 -28.30
C SER A 86 -10.17 -23.38 -27.95
N LEU A 87 -10.03 -22.50 -28.95
CA LEU A 87 -10.32 -21.07 -28.78
C LEU A 87 -11.77 -20.83 -28.31
N ALA A 88 -12.72 -21.65 -28.78
CA ALA A 88 -14.13 -21.56 -28.37
C ALA A 88 -14.36 -22.00 -26.91
N GLU A 89 -13.55 -22.94 -26.40
CA GLU A 89 -13.60 -23.36 -25.00
C GLU A 89 -12.93 -22.36 -24.04
N LEU A 90 -12.14 -21.41 -24.55
CA LEU A 90 -11.61 -20.31 -23.73
C LEU A 90 -12.69 -19.29 -23.34
N LYS A 91 -13.84 -19.29 -24.02
CA LYS A 91 -14.97 -18.42 -23.72
C LYS A 91 -14.53 -16.94 -23.69
N ASP A 92 -14.85 -16.21 -22.63
CA ASP A 92 -14.55 -14.77 -22.49
C ASP A 92 -13.16 -14.51 -21.90
N LEU A 93 -12.34 -15.56 -21.69
CA LEU A 93 -11.00 -15.40 -21.13
C LEU A 93 -10.11 -14.55 -22.07
N PRO A 94 -9.50 -13.46 -21.56
CA PRO A 94 -8.64 -12.60 -22.39
C PRO A 94 -7.41 -13.35 -22.89
N VAL A 95 -7.39 -13.69 -24.18
CA VAL A 95 -6.32 -14.51 -24.78
C VAL A 95 -4.94 -13.87 -24.71
N ASN A 96 -4.87 -12.53 -24.65
CA ASN A 96 -3.64 -11.77 -24.49
C ASN A 96 -3.00 -11.93 -23.10
N LYS A 97 -3.77 -12.37 -22.09
CA LYS A 97 -3.27 -12.65 -20.74
C LYS A 97 -2.75 -14.10 -20.58
N ILE A 98 -2.96 -14.97 -21.57
CA ILE A 98 -2.48 -16.37 -21.52
C ILE A 98 -0.98 -16.42 -21.85
N PRO A 99 -0.11 -16.90 -20.93
CA PRO A 99 1.33 -16.91 -21.15
C PRO A 99 1.77 -18.00 -22.13
N LYS A 100 2.93 -17.80 -22.77
CA LYS A 100 3.51 -18.78 -23.72
C LYS A 100 4.11 -20.03 -23.06
N LYS A 101 4.37 -19.95 -21.76
CA LYS A 101 4.94 -21.02 -20.92
C LYS A 101 4.26 -20.96 -19.56
N LEU A 102 4.36 -22.03 -18.77
CA LEU A 102 3.92 -22.00 -17.39
C LEU A 102 4.64 -20.88 -16.63
N SER A 103 3.86 -19.96 -16.08
CA SER A 103 4.30 -18.98 -15.11
C SER A 103 3.87 -19.47 -13.73
N TYR A 104 4.78 -19.47 -12.76
CA TYR A 104 4.49 -19.89 -11.39
C TYR A 104 5.40 -19.23 -10.38
N THR A 105 4.90 -19.09 -9.15
CA THR A 105 5.65 -18.56 -8.00
C THR A 105 5.27 -19.33 -6.74
N LEU A 106 6.25 -19.54 -5.85
CA LEU A 106 6.04 -20.10 -4.52
C LEU A 106 6.50 -19.07 -3.50
N LYS A 107 5.63 -18.73 -2.54
CA LYS A 107 5.91 -17.74 -1.50
C LYS A 107 5.72 -18.32 -0.11
N ASN A 108 6.55 -17.88 0.83
CA ASN A 108 6.28 -18.05 2.25
C ASN A 108 5.15 -17.11 2.67
N SER A 109 4.31 -17.59 3.57
CA SER A 109 3.22 -16.82 4.16
C SER A 109 3.16 -17.19 5.64
N ILE A 110 2.95 -16.21 6.52
CA ILE A 110 2.91 -16.41 7.96
C ILE A 110 1.70 -15.66 8.51
N ALA A 111 0.98 -16.27 9.46
CA ALA A 111 -0.14 -15.62 10.13
C ALA A 111 -0.14 -16.03 11.59
N ARG A 112 0.14 -15.11 12.51
CA ARG A 112 0.29 -15.35 13.96
C ARG A 112 1.13 -16.59 14.27
N GLY A 113 2.27 -16.73 13.57
CA GLY A 113 3.23 -17.81 13.76
C GLY A 113 2.93 -19.13 13.05
N LYS A 114 1.75 -19.32 12.45
CA LYS A 114 1.49 -20.44 11.54
C LYS A 114 2.17 -20.16 10.20
N GLN A 115 2.92 -21.12 9.66
CA GLN A 115 3.66 -20.95 8.41
C GLN A 115 3.01 -21.73 7.26
N TYR A 116 2.93 -21.10 6.10
CA TYR A 116 2.33 -21.66 4.90
C TYR A 116 3.26 -21.48 3.71
N ALA A 117 3.14 -22.39 2.75
CA ALA A 117 3.65 -22.20 1.39
C ALA A 117 2.46 -21.92 0.47
N MET A 118 2.55 -20.86 -0.32
CA MET A 118 1.52 -20.44 -1.26
C MET A 118 2.04 -20.50 -2.69
N LEU A 119 1.37 -21.29 -3.53
CA LEU A 119 1.68 -21.48 -4.94
C LEU A 119 0.67 -20.73 -5.80
N LYS A 120 1.18 -19.92 -6.73
CA LYS A 120 0.40 -19.35 -7.84
C LYS A 120 0.92 -19.89 -9.16
N LEU A 121 0.03 -20.28 -10.07
CA LEU A 121 0.40 -20.86 -11.37
C LEU A 121 -0.61 -20.50 -12.46
N SER A 122 -0.14 -20.23 -13.68
CA SER A 122 -0.99 -20.05 -14.86
C SER A 122 -1.54 -21.39 -15.36
N PRO A 123 -2.86 -21.67 -15.28
CA PRO A 123 -3.43 -22.99 -15.57
C PRO A 123 -3.60 -23.28 -17.07
N ILE A 124 -3.47 -22.26 -17.92
CA ILE A 124 -3.54 -22.35 -19.39
C ILE A 124 -2.30 -21.69 -19.98
N ILE A 125 -1.76 -22.29 -21.04
CA ILE A 125 -0.62 -21.76 -21.81
C ILE A 125 -0.91 -21.74 -23.31
N TYR A 126 -0.22 -20.88 -24.04
CA TYR A 126 -0.22 -20.85 -25.50
C TYR A 126 1.12 -21.32 -26.06
N ASP A 127 1.14 -22.55 -26.59
CA ASP A 127 2.37 -23.20 -27.07
C ASP A 127 2.25 -23.58 -28.55
N ASN A 128 3.13 -23.01 -29.38
CA ASN A 128 3.23 -23.29 -30.82
C ASN A 128 1.90 -23.22 -31.59
N GLY A 129 1.08 -22.20 -31.32
CA GLY A 129 -0.20 -22.02 -32.01
C GLY A 129 -1.40 -22.70 -31.35
N ILE A 130 -1.18 -23.45 -30.26
CA ILE A 130 -2.22 -24.27 -29.61
C ILE A 130 -2.34 -23.88 -28.14
N TYR A 131 -3.56 -23.66 -27.67
CA TYR A 131 -3.84 -23.48 -26.25
C TYR A 131 -3.92 -24.83 -25.54
N LYS A 132 -3.28 -24.91 -24.38
CA LYS A 132 -3.21 -26.13 -23.56
C LYS A 132 -3.59 -25.79 -22.12
N LYS A 133 -4.51 -26.57 -21.56
CA LYS A 133 -4.88 -26.51 -20.15
C LYS A 133 -4.14 -27.57 -19.34
N VAL A 134 -3.65 -27.20 -18.17
CA VAL A 134 -2.95 -28.11 -17.25
C VAL A 134 -3.97 -29.00 -16.58
N THR A 135 -3.79 -30.33 -16.63
CA THR A 135 -4.67 -31.28 -15.93
C THR A 135 -4.03 -31.86 -14.67
N GLN A 136 -2.70 -31.88 -14.60
CA GLN A 136 -1.97 -32.35 -13.44
C GLN A 136 -0.56 -31.76 -13.42
N PHE A 137 -0.01 -31.52 -12.24
CA PHE A 137 1.41 -31.20 -12.08
C PHE A 137 1.92 -31.57 -10.69
N GLN A 138 3.24 -31.64 -10.54
CA GLN A 138 3.92 -31.82 -9.27
C GLN A 138 4.77 -30.59 -8.97
N VAL A 139 4.55 -29.95 -7.81
CA VAL A 139 5.45 -28.92 -7.28
C VAL A 139 6.54 -29.59 -6.45
N ASN A 140 7.78 -29.19 -6.67
CA ASN A 140 8.96 -29.63 -5.95
C ASN A 140 9.64 -28.40 -5.37
N TYR A 141 10.02 -28.45 -4.10
CA TYR A 141 10.73 -27.36 -3.43
C TYR A 141 11.57 -27.94 -2.29
N SER A 142 12.60 -27.24 -1.86
CA SER A 142 13.34 -27.59 -0.66
C SER A 142 12.88 -26.71 0.50
N ASN A 143 13.01 -27.21 1.73
CA ASN A 143 12.96 -26.34 2.89
C ASN A 143 14.01 -25.23 2.71
N GLY A 144 13.66 -24.02 3.14
CA GLY A 144 14.62 -22.95 3.30
C GLY A 144 15.71 -23.45 4.23
N THR A 145 16.96 -23.06 3.97
CA THR A 145 17.86 -23.03 5.13
C THR A 145 17.20 -22.06 6.08
N SER A 146 16.76 -22.54 7.24
CA SER A 146 16.63 -21.63 8.36
C SER A 146 18.01 -21.02 8.50
N ARG A 147 18.20 -19.83 7.93
CA ARG A 147 19.06 -18.86 8.57
C ARG A 147 18.38 -18.68 9.93
N ARG A 148 18.65 -19.60 10.87
CA ARG A 148 18.72 -19.24 12.28
C ARG A 148 19.51 -17.96 12.21
N SER A 149 18.84 -16.89 12.58
CA SER A 149 19.14 -15.47 12.43
C SER A 149 20.46 -15.07 13.09
N ALA A 150 21.53 -15.84 12.88
CA ALA A 150 22.88 -15.65 13.38
C ALA A 150 23.65 -14.63 12.53
N GLY A 151 23.09 -14.24 11.37
CA GLY A 151 23.54 -13.09 10.57
C GLY A 151 22.59 -11.87 10.62
N LEU A 152 21.38 -12.02 11.16
CA LEU A 152 20.39 -10.95 11.29
C LEU A 152 20.61 -10.12 12.58
N ASN A 153 21.31 -10.65 13.58
CA ASN A 153 21.71 -9.92 14.78
C ASN A 153 22.82 -8.86 14.56
N LYS A 154 23.24 -8.59 13.32
CA LYS A 154 24.34 -7.64 13.04
C LYS A 154 24.00 -6.52 12.06
N ALA A 155 22.81 -6.50 11.46
CA ALA A 155 22.41 -5.46 10.50
C ALA A 155 20.95 -4.97 10.66
N LEU A 156 20.06 -5.76 11.28
CA LEU A 156 18.90 -5.22 11.97
C LEU A 156 19.33 -5.02 13.41
N GLY A 157 19.40 -3.77 13.87
CA GLY A 157 19.53 -3.52 15.30
C GLY A 157 18.47 -4.37 15.98
N THR A 158 18.86 -5.25 16.91
CA THR A 158 17.94 -5.80 17.89
C THR A 158 17.01 -4.66 18.28
N LYS A 159 15.70 -4.78 18.00
CA LYS A 159 14.69 -3.79 18.40
C LYS A 159 14.68 -3.80 19.93
N VAL A 160 15.66 -3.10 20.48
CA VAL A 160 15.76 -2.82 21.90
C VAL A 160 14.88 -1.60 22.05
N ILE A 161 13.85 -1.74 22.87
CA ILE A 161 13.05 -0.60 23.32
C ILE A 161 14.04 0.46 23.78
N SER A 162 14.07 1.55 23.04
CA SER A 162 15.02 2.64 23.21
C SER A 162 14.29 3.94 23.03
N ASN A 163 14.79 4.98 23.70
CA ASN A 163 14.21 6.29 23.56
C ASN A 163 14.44 6.82 22.15
N SER A 164 13.43 7.52 21.61
CA SER A 164 13.61 8.30 20.39
C SER A 164 14.68 9.36 20.61
N VAL A 165 15.40 9.71 19.55
CA VAL A 165 16.24 10.90 19.52
C VAL A 165 15.46 12.16 19.91
N LEU A 166 14.14 12.19 19.66
CA LEU A 166 13.24 13.28 20.02
C LEU A 166 12.86 13.32 21.51
N ASP A 167 13.36 12.41 22.36
CA ASP A 167 13.00 12.33 23.79
C ASP A 167 13.32 13.60 24.58
N LYS A 168 14.36 14.33 24.14
CA LYS A 168 14.86 15.53 24.78
C LYS A 168 15.60 16.42 23.78
N GLY A 169 15.74 17.68 24.17
CA GLY A 169 16.49 18.68 23.41
C GLY A 169 15.62 19.83 22.96
N LYS A 170 16.19 20.65 22.08
CA LYS A 170 15.52 21.76 21.43
C LYS A 170 15.47 21.48 19.94
N TRP A 171 14.26 21.19 19.46
CA TRP A 171 14.01 20.73 18.10
C TRP A 171 13.31 21.82 17.29
N PHE A 172 13.84 22.06 16.10
CA PHE A 172 13.28 22.96 15.12
C PHE A 172 13.05 22.20 13.82
N ARG A 173 11.99 22.50 13.08
CA ARG A 173 11.65 21.83 11.82
C ARG A 173 11.62 22.80 10.66
N PHE A 174 12.13 22.35 9.53
CA PHE A 174 12.06 23.03 8.25
C PHE A 174 11.79 21.99 7.17
N TYR A 175 11.51 22.42 5.94
CA TYR A 175 11.26 21.51 4.82
C TYR A 175 11.99 21.92 3.55
N ILE A 176 12.12 20.95 2.65
CA ILE A 176 12.62 21.11 1.28
C ILE A 176 11.62 20.49 0.29
N ASP A 177 11.67 20.92 -0.97
CA ASP A 177 10.80 20.44 -2.06
C ASP A 177 11.59 19.96 -3.29
N THR A 178 12.92 19.93 -3.18
CA THR A 178 13.85 19.44 -4.20
C THR A 178 15.02 18.70 -3.55
N THR A 179 15.73 17.89 -4.34
CA THR A 179 16.92 17.15 -3.91
C THR A 179 18.18 17.93 -4.28
N GLY A 180 19.12 18.07 -3.35
CA GLY A 180 20.39 18.75 -3.61
C GLY A 180 21.11 19.19 -2.33
N VAL A 181 22.14 20.01 -2.50
CA VAL A 181 22.89 20.65 -1.41
C VAL A 181 22.23 21.97 -1.04
N PHE A 182 21.86 22.11 0.23
CA PHE A 182 21.18 23.26 0.79
C PHE A 182 22.08 24.02 1.75
N LYS A 183 21.93 25.34 1.79
CA LYS A 183 22.62 26.24 2.73
C LYS A 183 21.71 26.65 3.88
N LEU A 184 22.11 26.30 5.11
CA LEU A 184 21.52 26.83 6.35
C LEU A 184 22.38 27.99 6.83
N SER A 185 21.96 29.22 6.52
CA SER A 185 22.63 30.43 7.01
C SER A 185 22.28 30.71 8.48
N LYS A 186 23.12 31.48 9.16
CA LYS A 186 22.80 32.02 10.50
C LYS A 186 21.45 32.76 10.53
N SER A 187 21.16 33.54 9.49
CA SER A 187 19.90 34.29 9.39
C SER A 187 18.69 33.36 9.21
N PHE A 188 18.84 32.27 8.46
CA PHE A 188 17.82 31.23 8.35
C PHE A 188 17.54 30.58 9.72
N LEU A 189 18.58 30.09 10.40
CA LEU A 189 18.43 29.44 11.71
C LEU A 189 17.83 30.39 12.77
N LYS A 190 18.19 31.67 12.73
CA LYS A 190 17.57 32.71 13.58
C LYS A 190 16.08 32.88 13.29
N ARG A 191 15.67 32.92 12.02
CA ARG A 191 14.26 32.99 11.62
C ARG A 191 13.49 31.73 12.00
N LEU A 192 14.15 30.57 11.97
CA LEU A 192 13.59 29.29 12.39
C LEU A 192 13.30 29.25 13.90
N GLY A 193 14.02 30.05 14.69
CA GLY A 193 13.85 30.17 16.15
C GLY A 193 15.07 29.72 16.96
N VAL A 194 16.17 29.32 16.31
CA VAL A 194 17.41 28.96 16.98
C VAL A 194 18.04 30.21 17.62
N ASN A 195 18.47 30.11 18.88
CA ASN A 195 19.21 31.17 19.54
C ASN A 195 20.67 31.19 19.08
N VAL A 196 20.91 31.69 17.86
CA VAL A 196 22.21 31.72 17.20
C VAL A 196 23.28 32.55 17.92
N ASN A 197 22.89 33.41 18.87
CA ASN A 197 23.83 34.25 19.63
C ASN A 197 24.44 33.54 20.84
N SER A 198 23.87 32.40 21.26
CA SER A 198 24.33 31.66 22.44
C SER A 198 24.66 30.20 22.15
N VAL A 199 24.45 29.73 20.92
CA VAL A 199 24.72 28.35 20.51
C VAL A 199 26.16 28.23 20.02
N ASP A 200 26.86 27.19 20.45
CA ASP A 200 28.12 26.79 19.83
C ASP A 200 27.80 26.13 18.48
N PRO A 201 28.27 26.65 17.33
CA PRO A 201 27.97 26.11 16.00
C PRO A 201 28.31 24.61 15.88
N ARG A 202 29.33 24.13 16.61
CA ARG A 202 29.74 22.72 16.62
C ARG A 202 28.69 21.78 17.18
N THR A 203 27.76 22.30 17.99
CA THR A 203 26.68 21.53 18.62
C THR A 203 25.40 21.48 17.80
N ILE A 204 25.33 22.19 16.66
CA ILE A 204 24.18 22.15 15.75
C ILE A 204 24.22 20.84 14.96
N ARG A 205 23.09 20.12 14.99
CA ARG A 205 22.89 18.83 14.33
C ARG A 205 21.70 18.89 13.38
N VAL A 206 21.75 18.14 12.28
CA VAL A 206 20.67 18.03 11.29
C VAL A 206 20.18 16.59 11.24
N PHE A 207 18.87 16.40 11.26
CA PHE A 207 18.21 15.10 11.33
C PHE A 207 17.16 14.96 10.23
N GLY A 208 17.00 13.76 9.68
CA GLY A 208 15.96 13.44 8.70
C GLY A 208 16.30 12.26 7.81
N ASN A 209 15.26 11.62 7.27
CA ASN A 209 15.34 10.34 6.54
C ASN A 209 15.17 10.45 5.02
N GLY A 210 15.18 11.67 4.46
CA GLY A 210 14.89 11.90 3.04
C GLY A 210 13.40 11.92 2.71
N GLY A 211 13.08 12.26 1.46
CA GLY A 211 11.71 12.38 0.95
C GLY A 211 11.18 11.17 0.20
N ARG A 212 11.95 10.08 0.16
CA ARG A 212 11.50 8.82 -0.45
C ARG A 212 10.30 8.27 0.33
N MET A 213 9.33 7.71 -0.39
CA MET A 213 8.23 6.97 0.22
C MET A 213 8.76 5.80 1.05
N ILE A 214 8.12 5.51 2.18
CA ILE A 214 8.45 4.35 2.99
C ILE A 214 8.05 3.10 2.19
N PRO A 215 8.94 2.10 2.00
CA PRO A 215 8.61 0.90 1.23
C PRO A 215 7.39 0.16 1.81
N PHE A 216 6.53 -0.39 0.94
CA PHE A 216 5.42 -1.23 1.40
C PHE A 216 5.88 -2.58 1.95
N SER A 217 7.01 -3.13 1.50
CA SER A 217 7.56 -4.34 2.13
C SER A 217 8.14 -4.06 3.51
N ASN A 218 7.86 -4.95 4.46
CA ASN A 218 8.44 -4.98 5.80
C ASN A 218 9.94 -5.38 5.81
N SER A 219 10.42 -6.01 4.74
CA SER A 219 11.80 -6.52 4.63
C SER A 219 12.79 -5.49 4.10
N GLU A 220 12.29 -4.43 3.46
CA GLU A 220 13.11 -3.35 2.93
C GLU A 220 13.57 -2.44 4.06
N ASP A 221 14.87 -2.21 4.14
CA ASP A 221 15.47 -1.44 5.22
C ASP A 221 14.99 0.03 5.22
N TYR A 222 14.50 0.46 6.38
CA TYR A 222 14.16 1.85 6.68
C TYR A 222 14.70 2.23 8.07
N PRO A 223 15.18 3.47 8.29
CA PRO A 223 15.71 3.87 9.58
C PRO A 223 14.72 3.63 10.72
N PHE A 224 15.19 2.97 11.78
CA PHE A 224 14.38 2.68 12.96
C PHE A 224 13.88 3.96 13.65
N ASP A 225 14.71 5.00 13.68
CA ASP A 225 14.41 6.32 14.24
C ASP A 225 14.94 7.40 13.30
N VAL A 226 14.64 8.67 13.59
CA VAL A 226 15.13 9.79 12.79
C VAL A 226 16.67 9.84 12.84
N ALA A 227 17.31 9.73 11.68
CA ALA A 227 18.77 9.63 11.58
C ALA A 227 19.45 11.01 11.55
N GLU A 228 20.64 11.09 12.15
CA GLU A 228 21.51 12.28 12.05
C GLU A 228 22.27 12.28 10.72
N ASN A 229 22.18 13.39 9.99
CA ASN A 229 22.82 13.61 8.70
C ASN A 229 24.19 14.27 8.87
N ALA A 230 25.19 13.80 8.14
CA ALA A 230 26.48 14.45 8.06
C ALA A 230 26.37 15.79 7.34
N VAL A 231 26.93 16.85 7.93
CA VAL A 231 26.92 18.20 7.34
C VAL A 231 28.33 18.75 7.15
N LYS A 232 28.50 19.71 6.24
CA LYS A 232 29.71 20.54 6.17
C LYS A 232 29.42 21.87 6.85
N PHE A 233 30.20 22.22 7.86
CA PHE A 233 30.11 23.52 8.51
C PHE A 233 31.26 24.39 8.02
N VAL A 234 30.96 25.62 7.62
CA VAL A 234 31.98 26.61 7.21
C VAL A 234 32.04 27.70 8.29
N GLY A 235 33.21 27.84 8.94
CA GLY A 235 33.46 28.87 9.94
C GLY A 235 33.21 28.49 11.41
N GLU A 236 33.12 27.19 11.77
CA GLU A 236 32.83 26.76 13.15
C GLU A 236 34.02 26.73 14.11
N GLU A 237 35.24 27.03 13.66
CA GLU A 237 36.49 26.74 14.36
C GLU A 237 36.66 27.53 15.66
N ASP A 238 36.14 28.76 15.73
CA ASP A 238 36.23 29.65 16.89
C ASP A 238 35.11 29.42 17.92
N GLY A 239 34.14 28.54 17.61
CA GLY A 239 32.97 28.27 18.44
C GLY A 239 31.97 29.42 18.53
N ILE A 240 32.06 30.42 17.65
CA ILE A 240 31.14 31.55 17.56
C ILE A 240 30.44 31.47 16.22
N PHE A 241 29.11 31.54 16.21
CA PHE A 241 28.37 31.57 14.95
C PHE A 241 28.38 32.99 14.37
N ASN A 242 29.31 33.29 13.48
CA ASN A 242 29.43 34.57 12.77
C ASN A 242 28.45 34.67 11.59
N ASP A 243 28.26 35.87 11.05
CA ASP A 243 27.29 36.11 9.96
C ASP A 243 27.71 35.50 8.62
N SER A 244 29.02 35.24 8.44
CA SER A 244 29.60 34.55 7.29
C SER A 244 29.45 33.03 7.36
N ASP A 245 29.15 32.48 8.52
CA ASP A 245 29.21 31.04 8.75
C ASP A 245 27.89 30.39 8.32
N TYR A 246 27.96 29.14 7.92
CA TYR A 246 26.79 28.39 7.47
C TYR A 246 27.02 26.89 7.49
N ILE A 247 25.92 26.16 7.40
CA ILE A 247 25.90 24.71 7.25
C ILE A 247 25.49 24.39 5.80
N LEU A 248 26.20 23.45 5.18
CA LEU A 248 25.76 22.77 3.97
C LEU A 248 25.34 21.35 4.33
N PHE A 249 24.18 20.94 3.85
CA PHE A 249 23.72 19.56 3.97
C PHE A 249 23.10 19.10 2.66
N TYR A 250 23.20 17.80 2.38
CA TYR A 250 22.48 17.20 1.27
C TYR A 250 21.09 16.80 1.76
N GLY A 251 20.06 17.33 1.11
CA GLY A 251 18.68 16.96 1.36
C GLY A 251 18.12 16.18 0.18
N GLN A 252 17.54 15.02 0.44
CA GLN A 252 16.70 14.31 -0.51
C GLN A 252 15.25 14.81 -0.37
N GLY A 253 14.72 15.40 -1.43
CA GLY A 253 13.34 15.90 -1.51
C GLY A 253 12.32 14.81 -1.90
N PRO A 254 11.05 15.18 -2.13
CA PRO A 254 9.95 14.23 -2.37
C PRO A 254 9.83 13.78 -3.84
N LYS A 255 10.82 14.13 -4.67
CA LYS A 255 10.82 13.92 -6.13
C LYS A 255 11.88 12.89 -6.50
N GLN A 256 11.44 11.66 -6.74
CA GLN A 256 12.27 10.54 -7.15
C GLN A 256 11.37 9.45 -7.73
N PHE A 257 11.82 8.78 -8.80
CA PHE A 257 11.14 7.60 -9.31
C PHE A 257 11.03 6.50 -8.24
N ASN A 258 9.81 6.09 -7.94
CA ASN A 258 9.49 4.97 -7.09
C ASN A 258 8.86 3.85 -7.93
N GLU A 259 9.52 2.69 -7.95
CA GLU A 259 9.10 1.55 -8.77
C GLU A 259 7.79 0.93 -8.27
N GLU A 260 7.59 0.87 -6.95
CA GLU A 260 6.44 0.23 -6.30
C GLU A 260 5.10 0.96 -6.57
N SER A 261 5.15 2.27 -6.68
CA SER A 261 4.00 3.13 -7.03
C SER A 261 4.03 3.63 -8.47
N ASN A 262 5.10 3.33 -9.22
CA ASN A 262 5.33 3.75 -10.60
C ASN A 262 5.08 5.25 -10.84
N THR A 263 5.72 6.11 -10.05
CA THR A 263 5.57 7.57 -10.07
C THR A 263 6.92 8.24 -9.81
N ASN A 264 7.12 9.46 -10.33
CA ASN A 264 8.30 10.29 -10.05
C ASN A 264 8.12 11.25 -8.87
N ILE A 265 6.93 11.29 -8.28
CA ILE A 265 6.60 12.16 -7.16
C ILE A 265 6.06 11.35 -5.99
N ASN A 266 6.32 11.78 -4.77
CA ASN A 266 5.83 11.11 -3.57
C ASN A 266 4.30 11.17 -3.54
N CYS A 267 3.61 10.05 -3.31
CA CYS A 267 2.15 9.99 -3.30
C CYS A 267 1.50 10.77 -2.14
N TYR A 268 2.23 11.00 -1.05
CA TYR A 268 1.69 11.46 0.24
C TYR A 268 2.05 12.91 0.59
N THR A 269 3.12 13.45 0.03
CA THR A 269 3.59 14.80 0.38
C THR A 269 4.38 15.47 -0.73
N ASP A 270 4.28 16.80 -0.84
CA ASP A 270 5.13 17.64 -1.69
C ASP A 270 6.27 18.32 -0.91
N LYS A 271 6.42 17.98 0.38
CA LYS A 271 7.42 18.53 1.29
C LYS A 271 8.16 17.41 2.00
N THR A 272 9.47 17.54 2.10
CA THR A 272 10.30 16.70 2.97
C THR A 272 10.80 17.50 4.16
N TYR A 273 10.40 17.09 5.36
CA TYR A 273 10.85 17.72 6.59
C TYR A 273 12.21 17.21 7.08
N TYR A 274 12.96 18.12 7.68
CA TYR A 274 14.22 17.89 8.37
C TYR A 274 14.21 18.66 9.69
N TYR A 275 14.96 18.18 10.67
CA TYR A 275 15.03 18.78 11.99
C TYR A 275 16.42 19.31 12.33
N ILE A 276 16.44 20.41 13.08
CA ILE A 276 17.63 20.94 13.74
C ILE A 276 17.54 20.64 15.23
N ASN A 277 18.60 20.08 15.78
CA ASN A 277 18.78 19.96 17.22
C ASN A 277 19.88 20.91 17.70
N THR A 278 19.60 21.61 18.80
CA THR A 278 20.60 22.42 19.54
C THR A 278 20.66 21.96 20.99
N GLY A 279 21.20 20.76 21.17
CA GLY A 279 21.31 20.06 22.45
C GLY A 279 22.77 19.83 22.87
N SER A 280 23.02 18.70 23.53
CA SER A 280 24.36 18.31 23.99
C SER A 280 25.10 17.44 22.97
N GLY A 281 26.36 17.77 22.72
CA GLY A 281 27.29 17.01 21.90
C GLY A 281 27.48 17.59 20.50
N ASN A 282 28.58 17.23 19.86
CA ASN A 282 28.93 17.74 18.53
C ASN A 282 28.00 17.13 17.47
N GLY A 283 27.70 17.88 16.42
CA GLY A 283 26.99 17.35 15.25
C GLY A 283 27.89 16.54 14.34
N LYS A 284 27.28 15.62 13.61
CA LYS A 284 27.95 14.81 12.58
C LYS A 284 28.49 15.71 11.46
N ARG A 285 29.71 15.42 11.00
CA ARG A 285 30.36 16.16 9.92
C ARG A 285 30.68 15.23 8.74
N ILE A 286 30.62 15.78 7.53
CA ILE A 286 31.09 15.09 6.33
C ILE A 286 32.57 14.77 6.51
N SER A 287 32.95 13.53 6.20
CA SER A 287 34.35 13.09 6.29
C SER A 287 34.98 12.95 4.91
N GLN A 288 36.31 13.05 4.84
CA GLN A 288 37.02 12.95 3.57
C GLN A 288 36.92 11.53 3.00
N PHE A 289 36.54 11.42 1.72
CA PHE A 289 36.47 10.16 1.02
C PHE A 289 37.87 9.58 0.80
N THR A 290 38.06 8.33 1.20
CA THR A 290 39.33 7.62 1.00
C THR A 290 39.33 6.98 -0.39
N GLN A 291 40.03 7.62 -1.32
CA GLN A 291 40.16 7.14 -2.69
C GLN A 291 40.99 5.84 -2.76
N PRO A 292 40.56 4.84 -3.55
CA PRO A 292 41.31 3.59 -3.71
C PRO A 292 42.64 3.82 -4.45
N THR A 293 43.65 3.05 -4.06
CA THR A 293 44.98 3.05 -4.68
C THR A 293 45.09 1.90 -5.69
N GLY A 294 45.61 2.14 -6.88
CA GLY A 294 45.80 1.11 -7.91
C GLY A 294 45.91 1.70 -9.32
N SER A 295 46.04 0.84 -10.33
CA SER A 295 45.84 1.24 -11.73
C SER A 295 44.36 1.54 -11.99
N VAL A 296 44.08 2.49 -12.86
CA VAL A 296 42.71 2.78 -13.30
C VAL A 296 42.28 1.72 -14.32
N ASP A 297 41.15 1.07 -14.06
CA ASP A 297 40.55 0.02 -14.89
C ASP A 297 39.42 0.56 -15.77
N LEU A 298 38.78 1.68 -15.38
CA LEU A 298 37.71 2.33 -16.12
C LEU A 298 37.81 3.85 -16.02
N GLU A 299 37.86 4.53 -17.18
CA GLU A 299 37.68 5.99 -17.25
C GLU A 299 36.19 6.31 -17.31
N ILE A 300 35.75 7.24 -16.46
CA ILE A 300 34.35 7.65 -16.34
C ILE A 300 34.26 9.14 -16.61
N ASN A 301 33.82 9.47 -17.82
CA ASN A 301 33.64 10.85 -18.31
C ASN A 301 32.19 11.11 -18.79
N THR A 302 31.26 10.22 -18.43
CA THR A 302 29.83 10.35 -18.73
C THR A 302 29.00 9.92 -17.52
N PHE A 303 27.72 10.27 -17.52
CA PHE A 303 26.76 9.85 -16.50
C PHE A 303 25.36 9.70 -17.10
N GLN A 304 24.49 8.97 -16.39
CA GLN A 304 23.06 8.88 -16.72
C GLN A 304 22.31 10.00 -16.02
N ASP A 305 21.66 10.84 -16.81
CA ASP A 305 20.78 11.91 -16.37
C ASP A 305 19.32 11.52 -16.62
N TYR A 306 18.46 11.74 -15.63
CA TYR A 306 17.07 11.34 -15.65
C TYR A 306 16.19 12.57 -15.45
N GLN A 307 15.33 12.85 -16.42
CA GLN A 307 14.33 13.91 -16.34
C GLN A 307 12.95 13.33 -16.60
N TYR A 308 11.93 13.98 -16.05
CA TYR A 308 10.55 13.56 -16.19
C TYR A 308 9.60 14.76 -16.21
N HIS A 309 8.41 14.53 -16.75
CA HIS A 309 7.25 15.42 -16.73
C HIS A 309 6.08 14.63 -16.18
N GLU A 310 5.59 15.02 -15.01
CA GLU A 310 4.52 14.33 -14.27
C GLU A 310 3.83 15.35 -13.36
N TYR A 311 2.50 15.37 -13.38
CA TYR A 311 1.66 16.21 -12.53
C TYR A 311 0.44 15.42 -12.07
N ASP A 312 0.10 15.53 -10.78
CA ASP A 312 -1.10 14.91 -10.21
C ASP A 312 -2.26 15.90 -10.20
N ASN A 313 -2.96 16.07 -11.33
CA ASN A 313 -4.10 16.99 -11.43
C ASN A 313 -5.43 16.30 -11.13
N GLU A 314 -5.66 15.11 -11.69
CA GLU A 314 -6.95 14.41 -11.60
C GLU A 314 -6.78 12.91 -11.30
N ASN A 315 -7.54 12.40 -10.33
CA ASN A 315 -7.83 10.96 -10.25
C ASN A 315 -9.07 10.68 -11.11
N ILE A 316 -8.85 10.15 -12.31
CA ILE A 316 -9.87 10.15 -13.36
C ILE A 316 -11.04 9.16 -13.13
N ALA A 317 -10.88 8.23 -12.19
CA ALA A 317 -11.91 7.24 -11.84
C ALA A 317 -12.40 7.35 -10.40
N LEU A 318 -11.77 8.21 -9.58
CA LEU A 318 -11.99 8.34 -8.13
C LEU A 318 -11.68 7.04 -7.37
N LEU A 319 -10.67 6.30 -7.82
CA LEU A 319 -10.25 5.00 -7.27
C LEU A 319 -8.72 4.92 -7.23
N GLY A 320 -8.19 4.08 -6.35
CA GLY A 320 -6.76 3.78 -6.29
C GLY A 320 -5.90 5.02 -6.05
N ARG A 321 -4.58 4.86 -6.23
CA ARG A 321 -3.60 5.94 -5.95
C ARG A 321 -3.07 6.66 -7.18
N ARG A 322 -3.53 6.33 -8.40
CA ARG A 322 -3.02 6.97 -9.62
C ARG A 322 -3.70 8.31 -9.86
N TRP A 323 -2.88 9.28 -10.24
CA TRP A 323 -3.29 10.62 -10.65
C TRP A 323 -2.70 10.89 -12.02
N PHE A 324 -3.37 11.75 -12.78
CA PHE A 324 -3.01 12.07 -14.15
C PHE A 324 -2.89 13.59 -14.31
N GLY A 325 -2.00 14.00 -15.21
CA GLY A 325 -1.64 15.39 -15.46
C GLY A 325 -2.50 16.01 -16.55
N GLU A 326 -1.90 16.21 -17.71
CA GLU A 326 -2.54 16.88 -18.84
C GLU A 326 -3.66 16.05 -19.45
N ARG A 327 -4.77 16.74 -19.77
CA ARG A 327 -5.93 16.19 -20.47
C ARG A 327 -5.88 16.56 -21.95
N PHE A 328 -6.25 15.60 -22.80
CA PHE A 328 -6.29 15.71 -24.26
C PHE A 328 -7.74 15.64 -24.71
N ASP A 329 -8.42 16.78 -24.73
CA ASP A 329 -9.80 16.89 -25.19
C ASP A 329 -9.98 18.09 -26.15
N VAL A 330 -9.64 19.29 -25.68
CA VAL A 330 -9.63 20.53 -26.48
C VAL A 330 -8.33 20.66 -27.24
N GLU A 331 -7.20 20.48 -26.55
CA GLU A 331 -5.86 20.46 -27.12
C GLU A 331 -5.42 19.01 -27.33
N ALA A 332 -5.82 18.44 -28.46
CA ALA A 332 -5.50 17.05 -28.84
C ALA A 332 -4.01 16.81 -29.11
N GLU A 333 -3.22 17.87 -29.34
CA GLU A 333 -1.78 17.78 -29.55
C GLU A 333 -1.03 18.64 -28.54
N GLN A 334 -0.09 18.04 -27.81
CA GLN A 334 0.73 18.72 -26.81
C GLN A 334 2.20 18.33 -26.95
N ASN A 335 3.11 19.27 -26.62
CA ASN A 335 4.55 19.09 -26.77
C ASN A 335 5.24 19.29 -25.41
N PHE A 336 6.14 18.39 -25.07
CA PHE A 336 6.84 18.33 -23.79
C PHE A 336 8.35 18.37 -24.04
N LYS A 337 8.99 19.45 -23.59
CA LYS A 337 10.40 19.74 -23.88
C LYS A 337 11.30 19.38 -22.71
N PHE A 338 12.37 18.65 -23.01
CA PHE A 338 13.45 18.29 -22.10
C PHE A 338 14.77 18.82 -22.61
N GLU A 339 15.66 19.25 -21.70
CA GLU A 339 16.97 19.78 -22.06
C GLU A 339 18.07 18.96 -21.40
N PHE A 340 18.86 18.26 -22.20
CA PHE A 340 20.00 17.44 -21.77
C PHE A 340 21.32 18.06 -22.28
N PRO A 341 21.85 19.10 -21.62
CA PRO A 341 23.03 19.79 -22.13
C PRO A 341 24.25 18.86 -22.13
N GLU A 342 25.05 18.90 -23.20
CA GLU A 342 26.19 17.98 -23.39
C GLU A 342 25.76 16.48 -23.48
N ILE A 343 24.59 16.21 -24.06
CA ILE A 343 24.13 14.84 -24.37
C ILE A 343 25.09 14.13 -25.33
N ILE A 344 25.31 12.83 -25.08
CA ILE A 344 26.09 11.95 -25.95
C ILE A 344 25.16 11.35 -27.02
N THR A 345 25.02 12.02 -28.16
CA THR A 345 24.07 11.64 -29.24
C THR A 345 24.37 10.30 -29.92
N SER A 346 25.56 9.73 -29.72
CA SER A 346 25.89 8.37 -30.17
C SER A 346 25.23 7.26 -29.34
N THR A 347 24.71 7.59 -28.16
CA THR A 347 24.01 6.67 -27.27
C THR A 347 22.52 7.03 -27.28
N PRO A 348 21.61 6.08 -27.54
CA PRO A 348 20.18 6.37 -27.53
C PRO A 348 19.70 6.76 -26.12
N ILE A 349 18.67 7.60 -26.06
CA ILE A 349 17.93 7.86 -24.83
C ILE A 349 16.94 6.72 -24.56
N THR A 350 16.62 6.48 -23.29
CA THR A 350 15.48 5.64 -22.91
C THR A 350 14.29 6.54 -22.64
N LEU A 351 13.26 6.45 -23.49
CA LEU A 351 11.99 7.16 -23.34
C LEU A 351 10.95 6.23 -22.72
N LYS A 352 10.22 6.73 -21.72
CA LYS A 352 8.98 6.14 -21.21
C LYS A 352 7.84 7.14 -21.33
N VAL A 353 6.69 6.68 -21.82
CA VAL A 353 5.44 7.45 -21.90
C VAL A 353 4.31 6.59 -21.36
N TYR A 354 3.57 7.09 -20.37
CA TYR A 354 2.40 6.43 -19.78
C TYR A 354 1.18 7.31 -19.99
N VAL A 355 0.09 6.74 -20.51
CA VAL A 355 -1.15 7.46 -20.82
C VAL A 355 -2.36 6.64 -20.44
N ALA A 356 -3.49 7.31 -20.23
CA ALA A 356 -4.78 6.68 -20.00
C ALA A 356 -5.89 7.36 -20.81
N THR A 357 -7.00 6.66 -20.99
CA THR A 357 -8.20 7.17 -21.67
C THR A 357 -9.47 6.73 -20.96
N ILE A 358 -10.46 7.63 -20.93
CA ILE A 358 -11.86 7.31 -20.61
C ILE A 358 -12.64 7.47 -21.89
N SER A 359 -13.12 6.36 -22.46
CA SER A 359 -13.81 6.32 -23.75
C SER A 359 -14.58 5.02 -23.86
N SER A 360 -15.81 5.03 -24.40
CA SER A 360 -16.55 3.79 -24.72
C SER A 360 -16.09 3.15 -26.05
N GLU A 361 -15.39 3.92 -26.88
CA GLU A 361 -14.86 3.47 -28.18
C GLU A 361 -13.33 3.40 -28.16
N SER A 362 -12.74 2.69 -29.13
CA SER A 362 -11.28 2.63 -29.23
C SER A 362 -10.69 3.95 -29.71
N THR A 363 -9.67 4.44 -29.02
CA THR A 363 -8.96 5.69 -29.31
C THR A 363 -7.47 5.44 -29.49
N SER A 364 -6.70 6.48 -29.82
CA SER A 364 -5.25 6.32 -29.98
C SER A 364 -4.44 7.54 -29.54
N MET A 365 -3.23 7.29 -29.04
CA MET A 365 -2.23 8.30 -28.71
C MET A 365 -0.97 8.06 -29.54
N ALA A 366 -0.67 8.97 -30.47
CA ALA A 366 0.57 8.95 -31.25
C ALA A 366 1.71 9.65 -30.48
N ILE A 367 2.91 9.08 -30.56
CA ILE A 367 4.11 9.54 -29.88
C ILE A 367 5.17 9.88 -30.94
N ALA A 368 5.67 11.11 -30.93
CA ALA A 368 6.77 11.55 -31.75
C ALA A 368 7.87 12.21 -30.91
N VAL A 369 9.13 12.06 -31.34
CA VAL A 369 10.30 12.70 -30.72
C VAL A 369 11.05 13.50 -31.78
N ASN A 370 11.27 14.80 -31.52
CA ASN A 370 11.93 15.73 -32.44
C ASN A 370 11.33 15.68 -33.86
N GLY A 371 10.00 15.57 -33.94
CA GLY A 371 9.24 15.47 -35.20
C GLY A 371 9.22 14.10 -35.87
N ASN A 372 9.93 13.09 -35.35
CA ASN A 372 9.90 11.72 -35.86
C ASN A 372 8.87 10.87 -35.10
N GLU A 373 7.89 10.32 -35.80
CA GLU A 373 6.90 9.42 -35.21
C GLU A 373 7.56 8.09 -34.79
N LEU A 374 7.34 7.69 -33.54
CA LEU A 374 7.90 6.46 -32.96
C LEU A 374 6.87 5.34 -32.87
N SER A 375 5.66 5.67 -32.41
CA SER A 375 4.59 4.70 -32.19
C SER A 375 3.23 5.38 -32.11
N THR A 376 2.17 4.58 -32.31
CA THR A 376 0.79 4.94 -31.99
C THR A 376 0.22 3.89 -31.06
N LEU A 377 -0.09 4.30 -29.83
CA LEU A 377 -0.74 3.47 -28.82
C LEU A 377 -2.24 3.41 -29.10
N VAL A 378 -2.78 2.22 -29.31
CA VAL A 378 -4.23 2.00 -29.42
C VAL A 378 -4.77 1.64 -28.05
N LEU A 379 -5.72 2.44 -27.57
CA LEU A 379 -6.45 2.21 -26.33
C LEU A 379 -7.86 1.70 -26.67
N PRO A 380 -8.28 0.53 -26.17
CA PRO A 380 -9.63 0.03 -26.41
C PRO A 380 -10.66 0.89 -25.67
N GLY A 381 -11.92 0.77 -26.10
CA GLY A 381 -13.04 1.29 -25.33
C GLY A 381 -13.12 0.60 -23.97
N ALA A 382 -13.53 1.36 -22.96
CA ALA A 382 -13.82 0.90 -21.61
C ALA A 382 -15.30 0.49 -21.54
N ASP A 383 -15.55 -0.62 -20.85
CA ASP A 383 -16.88 -1.11 -20.50
C ASP A 383 -16.84 -1.64 -19.08
N ASP A 384 -17.98 -1.59 -18.39
CA ASP A 384 -18.07 -1.97 -16.98
C ASP A 384 -17.54 -3.41 -16.76
N PRO A 385 -16.69 -3.65 -15.75
CA PRO A 385 -16.32 -2.79 -14.61
C PRO A 385 -15.10 -1.89 -14.84
N THR A 386 -14.61 -1.80 -16.07
CA THR A 386 -13.47 -0.97 -16.46
C THR A 386 -13.95 0.43 -16.81
N LEU A 387 -13.53 1.44 -16.04
CA LEU A 387 -13.90 2.84 -16.22
C LEU A 387 -12.95 3.60 -17.17
N GLY A 388 -11.76 3.05 -17.41
CA GLY A 388 -10.77 3.61 -18.31
C GLY A 388 -9.70 2.58 -18.67
N ASN A 389 -8.93 2.86 -19.71
CA ASN A 389 -7.83 2.01 -20.15
C ASN A 389 -6.53 2.80 -20.13
N ASP A 390 -5.42 2.16 -19.77
CA ASP A 390 -4.10 2.74 -19.84
C ASP A 390 -3.17 1.98 -20.79
N ARG A 391 -2.16 2.69 -21.30
CA ARG A 391 -1.08 2.12 -22.12
C ARG A 391 0.22 2.82 -21.82
N PHE A 392 1.31 2.10 -22.02
CA PHE A 392 2.64 2.65 -21.91
C PHE A 392 3.50 2.29 -23.12
N TYR A 393 4.51 3.11 -23.36
CA TYR A 393 5.52 2.90 -24.37
C TYR A 393 6.90 3.10 -23.75
N ILE A 394 7.76 2.10 -23.84
CA ILE A 394 9.16 2.18 -23.40
C ILE A 394 10.03 1.81 -24.60
N THR A 395 10.95 2.70 -24.98
CA THR A 395 11.85 2.47 -26.11
C THR A 395 13.20 3.13 -25.90
N ASN A 396 14.20 2.64 -26.64
CA ASN A 396 15.46 3.34 -26.84
C ASN A 396 15.43 4.02 -28.21
N THR A 397 15.65 5.33 -28.26
CA THR A 397 15.63 6.10 -29.50
C THR A 397 16.82 7.05 -29.59
N SER A 398 17.34 7.26 -30.80
CA SER A 398 18.45 8.19 -31.01
C SER A 398 17.93 9.63 -31.15
N VAL A 399 18.63 10.57 -30.53
CA VAL A 399 18.36 12.01 -30.65
C VAL A 399 19.59 12.73 -31.19
N ILE A 400 19.38 13.88 -31.84
CA ILE A 400 20.44 14.62 -32.56
C ILE A 400 20.87 15.92 -31.86
N SER A 401 20.17 16.32 -30.79
CA SER A 401 20.36 17.58 -30.06
C SER A 401 20.11 17.38 -28.56
N SER A 402 20.54 18.36 -27.76
CA SER A 402 20.27 18.44 -26.31
C SER A 402 18.81 18.71 -25.99
N GLU A 403 18.13 19.51 -26.82
CA GLU A 403 16.69 19.68 -26.77
C GLU A 403 16.02 18.41 -27.32
N VAL A 404 15.20 17.78 -26.48
CA VAL A 404 14.36 16.64 -26.83
C VAL A 404 12.90 17.05 -26.64
N ASP A 405 12.17 17.12 -27.75
CA ASP A 405 10.75 17.48 -27.80
C ASP A 405 9.91 16.22 -28.00
N VAL A 406 9.11 15.86 -27.01
CA VAL A 406 8.18 14.73 -27.06
C VAL A 406 6.79 15.28 -27.37
N LYS A 407 6.26 14.93 -28.53
CA LYS A 407 4.90 15.28 -28.95
C LYS A 407 3.96 14.12 -28.72
N LEU A 408 2.83 14.39 -28.06
CA LEU A 408 1.70 13.47 -27.94
C LEU A 408 0.52 14.01 -28.75
N SER A 409 -0.07 13.18 -29.60
CA SER A 409 -1.24 13.51 -30.41
C SER A 409 -2.36 12.49 -30.17
N TYR A 410 -3.41 12.92 -29.50
CA TYR A 410 -4.59 12.10 -29.20
C TYR A 410 -5.62 12.15 -30.33
N ASN A 411 -6.21 11.00 -30.65
CA ASN A 411 -7.31 10.87 -31.58
C ASN A 411 -8.49 10.18 -30.89
N ASN A 412 -9.52 10.96 -30.61
CA ASN A 412 -10.77 10.54 -29.99
C ASN A 412 -11.80 9.94 -30.97
N GLN A 413 -11.40 9.68 -32.23
CA GLN A 413 -12.28 9.20 -33.30
C GLN A 413 -13.53 10.07 -33.57
N GLY A 414 -13.48 11.35 -33.18
CA GLY A 414 -14.61 12.27 -33.31
C GLY A 414 -15.63 12.23 -32.16
N ASP A 415 -15.38 11.45 -31.10
CA ASP A 415 -16.21 11.43 -29.89
C ASP A 415 -15.72 12.49 -28.88
N PRO A 416 -16.48 13.58 -28.63
CA PRO A 416 -16.09 14.61 -27.67
C PRO A 416 -16.17 14.13 -26.20
N SER A 417 -16.80 12.99 -25.92
CA SER A 417 -16.84 12.39 -24.58
C SER A 417 -15.63 11.50 -24.29
N ALA A 418 -14.86 11.12 -25.32
CA ALA A 418 -13.65 10.34 -25.18
C ALA A 418 -12.46 11.23 -24.80
N LEU A 419 -11.89 10.99 -23.62
CA LEU A 419 -10.86 11.83 -23.00
C LEU A 419 -9.54 11.07 -22.90
N GLY A 420 -8.44 11.71 -23.32
CA GLY A 420 -7.08 11.21 -23.11
C GLY A 420 -6.37 11.93 -21.97
N TYR A 421 -5.45 11.26 -21.30
CA TYR A 421 -4.70 11.78 -20.17
C TYR A 421 -3.23 11.35 -20.22
N LEU A 422 -2.33 12.25 -19.82
CA LEU A 422 -0.95 11.93 -19.55
C LEU A 422 -0.79 11.50 -18.08
N ASP A 423 -0.15 10.35 -17.85
CA ASP A 423 0.32 9.96 -16.52
C ASP A 423 1.71 10.61 -16.32
N TYR A 424 2.72 10.14 -17.05
CA TYR A 424 4.02 10.81 -17.11
C TYR A 424 4.83 10.50 -18.39
N ILE A 425 5.78 11.38 -18.66
CA ILE A 425 6.89 11.17 -19.60
C ILE A 425 8.19 11.15 -18.80
N SER A 426 9.07 10.18 -19.07
CA SER A 426 10.43 10.22 -18.52
C SER A 426 11.47 9.85 -19.55
N ILE A 427 12.64 10.50 -19.45
CA ILE A 427 13.76 10.31 -20.33
C ILE A 427 15.03 10.10 -19.49
N GLU A 428 15.71 8.98 -19.73
CA GLU A 428 17.08 8.79 -19.27
C GLU A 428 18.04 8.96 -20.45
N ALA A 429 19.00 9.88 -20.33
CA ALA A 429 20.00 10.16 -21.35
C ALA A 429 21.41 10.04 -20.79
N THR A 430 22.38 9.67 -21.65
CA THR A 430 23.80 9.72 -21.27
C THR A 430 24.37 11.08 -21.62
N ARG A 431 24.95 11.77 -20.63
CA ARG A 431 25.58 13.10 -20.78
C ARG A 431 27.06 13.04 -20.48
N ALA A 432 27.83 13.95 -21.09
CA ALA A 432 29.23 14.16 -20.71
C ALA A 432 29.31 14.66 -19.26
N LEU A 433 30.28 14.15 -18.51
CA LEU A 433 30.54 14.56 -17.13
C LEU A 433 31.26 15.92 -17.12
N LYS A 434 30.48 16.98 -17.32
CA LYS A 434 30.98 18.34 -17.53
C LYS A 434 30.12 19.34 -16.76
N PHE A 435 30.77 20.24 -16.04
CA PHE A 435 30.10 21.22 -15.20
C PHE A 435 29.38 22.30 -16.04
N ILE A 436 28.14 22.60 -15.67
CA ILE A 436 27.24 23.53 -16.36
C ILE A 436 26.78 24.69 -15.46
N LYS A 437 27.59 25.08 -14.48
CA LYS A 437 27.36 26.22 -13.54
C LYS A 437 26.32 26.02 -12.45
N SER A 438 25.71 24.85 -12.37
CA SER A 438 24.78 24.45 -11.30
C SER A 438 25.32 23.21 -10.58
N GLN A 439 24.88 22.99 -9.34
CA GLN A 439 25.09 21.68 -8.73
C GLN A 439 24.38 20.63 -9.58
N PHE A 440 24.92 19.42 -9.66
CA PHE A 440 24.26 18.35 -10.39
C PHE A 440 24.57 16.99 -9.77
N TYR A 441 23.55 16.15 -9.76
CA TYR A 441 23.63 14.75 -9.36
C TYR A 441 24.12 13.91 -10.54
N PHE A 442 24.96 12.90 -10.28
CA PHE A 442 25.43 12.00 -11.32
C PHE A 442 25.73 10.59 -10.80
N LYS A 443 25.50 9.61 -11.68
CA LYS A 443 25.88 8.21 -11.52
C LYS A 443 26.21 7.59 -12.87
N ASN A 444 27.01 6.52 -12.88
CA ASN A 444 27.35 5.82 -14.11
C ASN A 444 27.06 4.32 -13.99
N LYS A 445 26.11 3.82 -14.77
CA LYS A 445 25.65 2.42 -14.76
C LYS A 445 26.71 1.42 -15.23
N ALA A 446 27.72 1.84 -15.99
CA ALA A 446 28.81 0.96 -16.39
C ALA A 446 29.63 0.49 -15.17
N VAL A 447 29.57 1.21 -14.05
CA VAL A 447 30.27 0.87 -12.80
C VAL A 447 29.77 -0.42 -12.18
N GLU A 448 28.47 -0.70 -12.26
CA GLU A 448 27.83 -1.84 -11.59
C GLU A 448 28.33 -3.19 -12.14
N SER A 449 28.61 -3.25 -13.44
CA SER A 449 29.10 -4.47 -14.11
C SER A 449 30.63 -4.54 -14.24
N ALA A 450 31.34 -3.50 -13.82
CA ALA A 450 32.80 -3.42 -13.85
C ALA A 450 33.45 -3.82 -12.51
N SER A 451 34.77 -4.01 -12.50
CA SER A 451 35.54 -4.36 -11.31
C SER A 451 36.89 -3.63 -11.31
N GLY A 452 37.43 -3.34 -10.13
CA GLY A 452 38.70 -2.61 -9.99
C GLY A 452 38.49 -1.14 -9.61
N VAL A 453 39.35 -0.25 -10.10
CA VAL A 453 39.34 1.18 -9.79
C VAL A 453 38.84 2.00 -10.98
N GLY A 454 37.76 2.76 -10.79
CA GLY A 454 37.27 3.74 -11.76
C GLY A 454 37.81 5.13 -11.47
N ARG A 455 38.15 5.90 -12.52
CA ARG A 455 38.49 7.33 -12.40
C ARG A 455 37.40 8.18 -13.03
N TYR A 456 36.78 9.03 -12.22
CA TYR A 456 35.87 10.06 -12.68
C TYR A 456 36.67 11.30 -13.10
N THR A 457 36.31 11.89 -14.24
CA THR A 457 36.88 13.17 -14.70
C THR A 457 35.72 14.12 -15.01
N ILE A 458 35.63 15.21 -14.25
CA ILE A 458 34.66 16.29 -14.48
C ILE A 458 35.37 17.42 -15.22
N GLU A 459 34.89 17.74 -16.42
CA GLU A 459 35.39 18.87 -17.22
C GLU A 459 34.74 20.20 -16.79
N ASN A 460 35.40 21.33 -17.06
CA ASN A 460 34.98 22.69 -16.66
C ASN A 460 34.77 22.85 -15.13
N ALA A 461 35.50 22.11 -14.32
CA ALA A 461 35.22 21.92 -12.90
C ALA A 461 35.83 22.98 -11.96
N SER A 462 36.44 24.04 -12.48
CA SER A 462 37.14 25.05 -11.65
C SER A 462 36.23 25.77 -10.64
N GLU A 463 34.92 25.83 -10.90
CA GLU A 463 33.91 26.38 -9.98
C GLU A 463 33.25 25.32 -9.06
N ILE A 464 33.54 24.03 -9.27
CA ILE A 464 33.14 22.96 -8.35
C ILE A 464 34.08 23.01 -7.15
N SER A 465 33.53 23.21 -5.94
CA SER A 465 34.32 23.18 -4.71
C SER A 465 34.66 21.76 -4.27
N GLU A 466 33.74 20.82 -4.47
CA GLU A 466 33.87 19.44 -4.03
C GLU A 466 32.86 18.52 -4.70
N VAL A 467 33.11 17.22 -4.66
CA VAL A 467 32.15 16.16 -5.01
C VAL A 467 31.81 15.37 -3.75
N TRP A 468 30.54 15.14 -3.50
CA TRP A 468 30.05 14.34 -2.37
C TRP A 468 29.56 12.98 -2.87
N ASP A 469 29.96 11.91 -2.19
CA ASP A 469 29.35 10.57 -2.29
C ASP A 469 28.12 10.55 -1.38
N VAL A 470 26.94 10.50 -2.02
CA VAL A 470 25.62 10.57 -1.38
C VAL A 470 24.85 9.25 -1.45
N THR A 471 25.53 8.14 -1.75
CA THR A 471 24.91 6.80 -1.75
C THR A 471 24.35 6.44 -0.37
N ASP A 472 25.05 6.83 0.70
CA ASP A 472 24.51 6.83 2.06
C ASP A 472 24.26 8.29 2.48
N ILE A 473 23.00 8.71 2.42
CA ILE A 473 22.59 10.10 2.72
C ILE A 473 22.91 10.51 4.16
N TYR A 474 23.11 9.57 5.07
CA TYR A 474 23.43 9.84 6.47
C TYR A 474 24.95 9.97 6.69
N ASN A 475 25.76 9.22 5.95
CA ASN A 475 27.21 9.11 6.11
C ASN A 475 27.98 9.62 4.87
N ILE A 476 27.63 10.82 4.42
CA ILE A 476 28.25 11.46 3.25
C ILE A 476 29.75 11.65 3.45
N THR A 477 30.50 11.40 2.37
CA THR A 477 31.94 11.68 2.27
C THR A 477 32.24 12.58 1.09
N ASN A 478 33.36 13.31 1.10
CA ASN A 478 33.70 14.26 0.05
C ASN A 478 35.12 14.13 -0.53
N VAL A 479 35.29 14.62 -1.76
CA VAL A 479 36.58 14.92 -2.38
C VAL A 479 36.61 16.40 -2.75
N GLU A 480 37.57 17.16 -2.24
CA GLU A 480 37.68 18.60 -2.48
C GLU A 480 38.47 18.94 -3.75
N ASN A 481 38.05 19.98 -4.47
CA ASN A 481 38.79 20.59 -5.57
C ASN A 481 39.48 21.88 -5.10
N SER A 482 40.34 21.78 -4.08
CA SER A 482 40.93 22.95 -3.42
C SER A 482 41.84 23.78 -4.34
N ALA A 483 42.33 23.20 -5.45
CA ALA A 483 43.16 23.87 -6.45
C ALA A 483 42.35 24.50 -7.61
N ALA A 484 41.01 24.38 -7.60
CA ALA A 484 40.13 24.84 -8.66
C ALA A 484 40.55 24.28 -10.05
N GLU A 485 40.89 22.98 -10.08
CA GLU A 485 41.28 22.30 -11.31
C GLU A 485 40.12 22.30 -12.31
N ASP A 486 40.41 22.63 -13.56
CA ASP A 486 39.42 22.65 -14.64
C ASP A 486 39.01 21.23 -15.09
N ASN A 487 39.93 20.27 -14.95
CA ASN A 487 39.67 18.84 -15.11
C ASN A 487 39.80 18.15 -13.75
N PHE A 488 38.74 18.20 -12.96
CA PHE A 488 38.73 17.64 -11.62
C PHE A 488 38.59 16.12 -11.68
N THR A 489 39.48 15.40 -11.00
CA THR A 489 39.50 13.92 -11.03
C THR A 489 39.48 13.32 -9.63
N PHE A 490 38.80 12.19 -9.51
CA PHE A 490 38.83 11.35 -8.30
C PHE A 490 38.62 9.88 -8.67
N THR A 491 39.09 8.95 -7.84
CA THR A 491 38.91 7.51 -8.05
C THR A 491 37.89 6.90 -7.07
N SER A 492 37.20 5.85 -7.50
CA SER A 492 36.31 5.03 -6.64
C SER A 492 36.38 3.56 -7.04
N ASN A 493 36.04 2.66 -6.11
CA ASN A 493 35.90 1.24 -6.40
C ASN A 493 34.71 1.01 -7.35
N LEU A 494 34.88 0.07 -8.27
CA LEU A 494 33.84 -0.41 -9.19
C LEU A 494 33.07 -1.60 -8.58
N GLY A 495 31.94 -1.96 -9.19
CA GLY A 495 31.11 -3.11 -8.82
C GLY A 495 29.92 -2.77 -7.91
N VAL A 496 29.80 -1.52 -7.46
CA VAL A 496 28.62 -1.01 -6.77
C VAL A 496 28.29 0.36 -7.36
N LEU A 497 27.05 0.54 -7.80
CA LEU A 497 26.58 1.82 -8.29
C LEU A 497 26.63 2.86 -7.16
N LYS A 498 27.20 4.02 -7.45
CA LYS A 498 27.30 5.13 -6.51
C LYS A 498 26.65 6.38 -7.07
N ASP A 499 26.17 7.17 -6.12
CA ASP A 499 25.45 8.41 -6.33
C ASP A 499 26.33 9.55 -5.85
N TYR A 500 26.59 10.51 -6.72
CA TYR A 500 27.41 11.67 -6.41
C TYR A 500 26.66 12.97 -6.68
N VAL A 501 27.06 14.02 -5.96
CA VAL A 501 26.67 15.40 -6.29
C VAL A 501 27.91 16.26 -6.42
N ALA A 502 28.01 16.99 -7.54
CA ALA A 502 29.00 18.05 -7.71
C ALA A 502 28.50 19.33 -7.03
N VAL A 503 29.30 19.87 -6.11
CA VAL A 503 28.91 20.96 -5.23
C VAL A 503 29.60 22.25 -5.69
N THR A 504 28.82 23.32 -5.88
CA THR A 504 29.32 24.66 -6.23
C THR A 504 28.72 25.72 -5.31
N PRO A 505 29.51 26.72 -4.85
CA PRO A 505 28.99 27.86 -4.10
C PRO A 505 27.99 28.75 -4.86
N SER A 506 27.94 28.65 -6.19
CA SER A 506 27.04 29.45 -7.03
C SER A 506 25.57 29.01 -6.98
N ASP A 507 25.29 27.80 -6.49
CA ASP A 507 23.97 27.17 -6.64
C ASP A 507 23.56 26.34 -5.41
N TYR A 508 23.80 26.86 -4.20
CA TYR A 508 23.22 26.26 -3.00
C TYR A 508 21.72 26.55 -2.92
N TYR A 509 20.92 25.52 -2.64
CA TYR A 509 19.48 25.70 -2.43
C TYR A 509 19.19 26.27 -1.04
N GLU A 510 18.05 26.95 -0.90
CA GLU A 510 17.58 27.46 0.38
C GLU A 510 16.38 26.63 0.88
N PRO A 511 16.39 26.15 2.13
CA PRO A 511 15.24 25.49 2.72
C PRO A 511 14.09 26.47 3.01
N LYS A 512 12.90 25.91 3.24
CA LYS A 512 11.68 26.63 3.59
C LYS A 512 11.16 26.19 4.95
N PHE A 513 10.27 26.94 5.56
CA PHE A 513 9.57 26.54 6.80
C PHE A 513 8.14 27.06 6.80
N ASP A 514 7.26 26.36 7.51
CA ASP A 514 5.86 26.71 7.69
C ASP A 514 5.65 27.49 9.00
N GLY A 515 4.39 27.73 9.40
CA GLY A 515 4.07 28.44 10.63
C GLY A 515 4.49 27.72 11.92
N LYS A 516 4.75 26.40 11.89
CA LYS A 516 5.15 25.58 13.04
C LYS A 516 6.63 25.21 12.90
N THR A 517 7.52 26.05 13.45
CA THR A 517 8.97 25.86 13.33
C THR A 517 9.61 25.06 14.46
N THR A 518 8.88 24.74 15.53
CA THR A 518 9.39 23.99 16.69
C THR A 518 8.68 22.65 16.84
N LEU A 519 9.40 21.65 17.31
CA LEU A 519 8.88 20.32 17.63
C LEU A 519 8.99 20.08 19.14
N ALA A 520 7.90 19.58 19.73
CA ALA A 520 7.89 19.18 21.14
C ALA A 520 8.66 17.86 21.30
N ASN A 521 9.26 17.65 22.47
CA ASN A 521 9.90 16.37 22.76
C ASN A 521 8.82 15.27 22.83
N GLN A 522 9.12 14.11 22.26
CA GLN A 522 8.25 12.95 22.18
C GLN A 522 9.07 11.67 22.19
N ASN A 523 8.48 10.57 22.67
CA ASN A 523 9.20 9.33 22.90
C ASN A 523 8.30 8.09 22.80
N ILE A 524 7.50 7.96 21.74
CA ILE A 524 6.64 6.79 21.53
C ILE A 524 7.46 5.51 21.67
N LYS A 525 8.62 5.44 21.01
CA LYS A 525 9.48 4.24 21.02
C LYS A 525 9.87 3.81 22.44
N GLY A 526 10.26 4.75 23.31
CA GLY A 526 10.71 4.43 24.67
C GLY A 526 9.57 4.22 25.67
N THR A 527 8.38 4.76 25.43
CA THR A 527 7.30 4.81 26.43
C THR A 527 6.06 3.97 26.09
N ILE A 528 5.91 3.47 24.86
CA ILE A 528 4.67 2.78 24.45
C ILE A 528 4.35 1.55 25.32
N PHE A 529 5.37 0.84 25.80
CA PHE A 529 5.23 -0.32 26.68
C PHE A 529 5.24 0.02 28.17
N LEU A 530 5.21 1.30 28.56
CA LEU A 530 5.19 1.68 29.97
C LEU A 530 3.77 1.89 30.45
N ASN A 531 3.45 1.33 31.62
CA ASN A 531 2.23 1.65 32.36
C ASN A 531 2.38 2.94 33.18
N ASN A 532 1.34 3.32 33.93
CA ASN A 532 1.34 4.54 34.76
C ASN A 532 2.38 4.52 35.91
N GLN A 533 2.96 3.36 36.22
CA GLN A 533 4.01 3.14 37.21
C GLN A 533 5.42 3.05 36.57
N ASN A 534 5.54 3.26 35.26
CA ASN A 534 6.77 3.07 34.46
C ASN A 534 7.28 1.61 34.45
N GLU A 535 6.38 0.64 34.56
CA GLU A 535 6.70 -0.78 34.42
C GLU A 535 6.32 -1.25 33.01
N PHE A 536 7.06 -2.23 32.49
CA PHE A 536 6.78 -2.84 31.20
C PHE A 536 5.42 -3.55 31.22
N GLN A 537 4.59 -3.27 30.22
CA GLN A 537 3.30 -3.92 29.99
C GLN A 537 3.06 -4.04 28.48
N ASP A 538 2.79 -5.26 28.00
CA ASP A 538 2.43 -5.53 26.60
C ASP A 538 1.15 -4.80 26.20
N VAL A 539 1.08 -4.35 24.95
CA VAL A 539 -0.05 -3.58 24.41
C VAL A 539 -1.01 -4.51 23.70
N ASP A 540 -2.28 -4.54 24.10
CA ASP A 540 -3.31 -5.35 23.45
C ASP A 540 -3.95 -4.65 22.24
N TYR A 541 -4.10 -3.33 22.32
CA TYR A 541 -4.88 -2.53 21.37
C TYR A 541 -4.26 -1.15 21.16
N ILE A 542 -4.10 -0.74 19.90
CA ILE A 542 -3.73 0.63 19.54
C ILE A 542 -4.90 1.32 18.85
N ILE A 543 -5.16 2.58 19.23
CA ILE A 543 -6.04 3.50 18.51
C ILE A 543 -5.17 4.63 17.94
N VAL A 544 -5.18 4.81 16.63
CA VAL A 544 -4.50 5.92 15.95
C VAL A 544 -5.55 6.95 15.53
N ALA A 545 -5.35 8.21 15.92
CA ALA A 545 -6.30 9.28 15.65
C ALA A 545 -5.61 10.59 15.23
N PRO A 546 -6.28 11.47 14.49
CA PRO A 546 -5.80 12.85 14.29
C PRO A 546 -5.85 13.64 15.61
N ASP A 547 -5.01 14.66 15.73
CA ASP A 547 -4.83 15.44 16.97
C ASP A 547 -6.15 16.04 17.50
N ASN A 548 -7.08 16.40 16.61
CA ASN A 548 -8.38 16.99 16.95
C ASN A 548 -9.44 15.97 17.41
N MET A 549 -9.16 14.66 17.35
CA MET A 549 -10.08 13.59 17.80
C MET A 549 -9.51 12.74 18.94
N LEU A 550 -8.32 13.07 19.44
CA LEU A 550 -7.67 12.32 20.53
C LEU A 550 -8.55 12.20 21.78
N SER A 551 -9.40 13.18 22.08
CA SER A 551 -10.32 13.10 23.24
C SER A 551 -11.32 11.95 23.10
N GLN A 552 -11.91 11.78 21.92
CA GLN A 552 -12.88 10.73 21.64
C GLN A 552 -12.20 9.36 21.50
N ALA A 553 -11.01 9.31 20.90
CA ALA A 553 -10.19 8.11 20.87
C ALA A 553 -9.81 7.62 22.29
N ASN A 554 -9.49 8.53 23.22
CA ASN A 554 -9.26 8.19 24.62
C ASN A 554 -10.53 7.72 25.35
N ARG A 555 -11.71 8.28 25.03
CA ARG A 555 -12.99 7.74 25.53
C ARG A 555 -13.22 6.31 25.05
N LEU A 556 -13.00 6.03 23.76
CA LEU A 556 -13.10 4.69 23.22
C LEU A 556 -12.10 3.72 23.86
N ALA A 557 -10.85 4.17 24.10
CA ALA A 557 -9.86 3.39 24.83
C ALA A 557 -10.34 3.03 26.25
N GLN A 558 -10.89 4.01 26.97
CA GLN A 558 -11.42 3.80 28.32
C GLN A 558 -12.58 2.78 28.33
N ILE A 559 -13.52 2.88 27.37
CA ILE A 559 -14.59 1.88 27.22
C ILE A 559 -14.00 0.47 27.06
N ASN A 560 -13.00 0.31 26.19
CA ASN A 560 -12.39 -1.00 25.94
C ASN A 560 -11.60 -1.53 27.15
N THR A 561 -10.92 -0.66 27.90
CA THR A 561 -10.29 -1.03 29.16
C THR A 561 -11.32 -1.45 30.21
N ASP A 562 -12.43 -0.74 30.35
CA ASP A 562 -13.46 -1.03 31.37
C ASP A 562 -14.26 -2.30 31.06
N GLN A 563 -14.57 -2.53 29.77
CA GLN A 563 -15.38 -3.68 29.35
C GLN A 563 -14.56 -4.97 29.24
N TYR A 564 -13.30 -4.88 28.76
CA TYR A 564 -12.51 -6.05 28.38
C TYR A 564 -11.15 -6.15 29.07
N GLY A 565 -10.76 -5.15 29.87
CA GLY A 565 -9.46 -5.13 30.55
C GLY A 565 -8.25 -4.97 29.62
N LEU A 566 -8.45 -4.48 28.39
CA LEU A 566 -7.39 -4.32 27.40
C LEU A 566 -6.42 -3.20 27.80
N ASN A 567 -5.11 -3.42 27.62
CA ASN A 567 -4.12 -2.34 27.65
C ASN A 567 -4.16 -1.58 26.32
N VAL A 568 -4.89 -0.46 26.30
CA VAL A 568 -5.09 0.36 25.11
C VAL A 568 -4.12 1.54 25.09
N LYS A 569 -3.48 1.79 23.94
CA LYS A 569 -2.65 2.96 23.69
C LYS A 569 -3.25 3.83 22.60
N VAL A 570 -3.47 5.11 22.89
CA VAL A 570 -3.95 6.10 21.93
C VAL A 570 -2.76 6.94 21.45
N LEU A 571 -2.60 7.07 20.14
CA LEU A 571 -1.48 7.79 19.52
C LEU A 571 -1.97 8.78 18.46
N GLY A 572 -1.41 9.98 18.47
CA GLY A 572 -1.71 11.02 17.48
C GLY A 572 -0.93 10.84 16.18
N LEU A 573 -1.60 10.99 15.03
CA LEU A 573 -0.97 10.88 13.70
C LEU A 573 0.27 11.77 13.56
N THR A 574 0.20 13.02 14.04
CA THR A 574 1.33 13.96 13.98
C THR A 574 2.56 13.42 14.73
N GLU A 575 2.37 12.82 15.91
CA GLU A 575 3.46 12.27 16.72
C GLU A 575 4.08 11.04 16.04
N ILE A 576 3.25 10.19 15.43
CA ILE A 576 3.70 9.04 14.66
C ILE A 576 4.58 9.50 13.50
N TYR A 577 4.12 10.47 12.70
CA TYR A 577 4.92 10.98 11.58
C TYR A 577 6.24 11.59 12.08
N ASN A 578 6.22 12.38 13.14
CA ASN A 578 7.45 13.00 13.65
C ASN A 578 8.53 11.98 13.99
N GLU A 579 8.16 10.84 14.58
CA GLU A 579 9.08 9.80 15.05
C GLU A 579 9.39 8.70 14.01
N PHE A 580 8.46 8.37 13.12
CA PHE A 580 8.58 7.23 12.19
C PHE A 580 8.80 7.63 10.73
N SER A 581 8.66 8.92 10.37
CA SER A 581 8.87 9.43 9.01
C SER A 581 9.51 10.83 8.96
N THR A 582 10.08 11.32 10.07
CA THR A 582 10.61 12.69 10.18
C THR A 582 9.55 13.76 9.87
N GLY A 583 8.30 13.54 10.26
CA GLY A 583 7.20 14.50 10.12
C GLY A 583 6.55 14.54 8.74
N ASN A 584 6.97 13.67 7.83
CA ASN A 584 6.36 13.50 6.51
C ASN A 584 5.12 12.60 6.64
N GLN A 585 3.99 13.00 6.06
CA GLN A 585 2.83 12.10 5.95
C GLN A 585 3.23 10.91 5.07
N ASP A 586 3.06 9.69 5.59
CA ASP A 586 3.29 8.45 4.87
C ASP A 586 2.60 7.30 5.61
N ILE A 587 1.83 6.47 4.90
CA ILE A 587 1.12 5.33 5.50
C ILE A 587 2.09 4.31 6.11
N GLY A 588 3.29 4.16 5.56
CA GLY A 588 4.32 3.29 6.09
C GLY A 588 4.77 3.67 7.50
N ALA A 589 4.61 4.92 7.91
CA ALA A 589 4.94 5.36 9.28
C ALA A 589 4.00 4.74 10.32
N ILE A 590 2.70 4.66 9.99
CA ILE A 590 1.67 4.04 10.83
C ILE A 590 1.94 2.53 10.91
N ARG A 591 2.17 1.87 9.77
CA ARG A 591 2.55 0.44 9.74
C ARG A 591 3.83 0.18 10.55
N ASN A 592 4.87 1.00 10.40
CA ASN A 592 6.13 0.83 11.10
C ASN A 592 5.98 0.98 12.62
N LEU A 593 5.09 1.84 13.11
CA LEU A 593 4.71 1.89 14.52
C LEU A 593 4.05 0.57 14.97
N VAL A 594 3.06 0.09 14.22
CA VAL A 594 2.33 -1.13 14.59
C VAL A 594 3.28 -2.33 14.60
N LYS A 595 4.14 -2.47 13.58
CA LYS A 595 5.20 -3.47 13.53
C LYS A 595 6.24 -3.29 14.64
N TYR A 596 6.54 -2.05 15.05
CA TYR A 596 7.38 -1.80 16.21
C TYR A 596 6.77 -2.40 17.48
N VAL A 597 5.47 -2.21 17.72
CA VAL A 597 4.80 -2.78 18.89
C VAL A 597 4.67 -4.31 18.78
N TYR A 598 4.34 -4.84 17.61
CA TYR A 598 4.25 -6.29 17.36
C TYR A 598 5.59 -7.01 17.61
N ASP A 599 6.70 -6.46 17.14
CA ASP A 599 8.01 -7.11 17.25
C ASP A 599 8.65 -6.98 18.64
N ASN A 600 8.15 -6.08 19.51
CA ASN A 600 8.69 -5.81 20.85
C ASN A 600 7.83 -6.36 21.99
N ALA A 601 6.78 -7.14 21.70
CA ALA A 601 6.02 -7.85 22.71
C ALA A 601 6.93 -8.81 23.51
N SER A 602 6.64 -9.00 24.80
CA SER A 602 7.47 -9.83 25.69
C SER A 602 7.55 -11.29 25.26
N THR A 603 6.47 -11.81 24.67
CA THR A 603 6.41 -13.12 24.00
C THR A 603 5.50 -13.04 22.76
N PRO A 604 5.61 -13.99 21.81
CA PRO A 604 4.74 -14.02 20.63
C PRO A 604 3.23 -14.06 20.95
N GLU A 605 2.84 -14.67 22.07
CA GLU A 605 1.44 -14.78 22.50
C GLU A 605 0.87 -13.44 23.01
N ASN A 606 1.74 -12.55 23.48
CA ASN A 606 1.37 -11.23 24.00
C ASN A 606 1.46 -10.12 22.94
N ARG A 607 1.66 -10.48 21.67
CA ARG A 607 1.63 -9.52 20.56
C ARG A 607 0.28 -8.83 20.49
N ILE A 608 0.32 -7.56 20.11
CA ILE A 608 -0.85 -6.71 19.86
C ILE A 608 -1.92 -7.45 19.03
N LYS A 609 -3.18 -7.29 19.43
CA LYS A 609 -4.32 -8.02 18.87
C LYS A 609 -5.18 -7.13 17.97
N TYR A 610 -5.34 -5.86 18.35
CA TYR A 610 -6.27 -4.95 17.71
C TYR A 610 -5.58 -3.64 17.28
N LEU A 611 -6.00 -3.12 16.13
CA LEU A 611 -5.70 -1.79 15.65
C LEU A 611 -6.97 -1.09 15.21
N CYS A 612 -7.20 0.12 15.72
CA CYS A 612 -8.29 0.97 15.29
C CYS A 612 -7.73 2.22 14.62
N LEU A 613 -8.19 2.46 13.40
CA LEU A 613 -7.93 3.67 12.65
C LEU A 613 -9.12 4.60 12.88
N PHE A 614 -8.87 5.71 13.58
CA PHE A 614 -9.91 6.62 14.01
C PHE A 614 -9.97 7.81 13.05
N GLY A 615 -10.84 7.72 12.06
CA GLY A 615 -11.06 8.77 11.07
C GLY A 615 -11.55 8.23 9.74
N ASP A 616 -12.06 9.13 8.91
CA ASP A 616 -12.45 8.83 7.53
C ASP A 616 -11.24 8.82 6.57
N GLY A 617 -11.41 8.26 5.37
CA GLY A 617 -10.37 8.12 4.34
C GLY A 617 -10.75 8.80 3.03
N SER A 618 -9.77 9.01 2.15
CA SER A 618 -10.02 9.46 0.78
C SER A 618 -8.87 9.07 -0.14
N PHE A 619 -9.18 8.80 -1.41
CA PHE A 619 -8.18 8.51 -2.46
C PHE A 619 -7.16 9.66 -2.65
N ASP A 620 -7.42 10.84 -2.09
CA ASP A 620 -6.53 12.00 -2.13
C ASP A 620 -5.75 12.23 -0.83
N TYR A 621 -4.52 11.74 -0.80
CA TYR A 621 -3.63 11.96 0.33
C TYR A 621 -3.19 13.42 0.55
N LYS A 622 -3.13 14.24 -0.51
CA LYS A 622 -2.46 15.56 -0.47
C LYS A 622 -3.42 16.75 -0.38
N ASP A 623 -4.72 16.50 -0.22
CA ASP A 623 -5.71 17.59 -0.10
C ASP A 623 -5.78 18.49 -1.35
N ARG A 624 -5.75 17.86 -2.52
CA ARG A 624 -5.93 18.44 -3.86
C ARG A 624 -7.40 18.70 -4.17
N ILE A 625 -8.33 17.89 -3.67
CA ILE A 625 -9.77 18.01 -3.96
C ILE A 625 -10.56 18.81 -2.91
N PRO A 626 -11.68 19.45 -3.29
CA PRO A 626 -12.52 20.16 -2.33
C PRO A 626 -13.23 19.20 -1.38
N ASN A 627 -13.39 19.61 -0.12
CA ASN A 627 -14.05 18.84 0.94
C ASN A 627 -13.43 17.45 1.15
N ASN A 628 -12.12 17.34 1.01
CA ASN A 628 -11.42 16.08 1.22
C ASN A 628 -11.66 15.54 2.65
N THR A 629 -11.91 14.23 2.74
CA THR A 629 -12.19 13.51 4.00
C THR A 629 -11.00 12.66 4.45
N ASN A 630 -9.81 12.82 3.85
CA ASN A 630 -8.59 12.08 4.24
C ASN A 630 -8.06 12.51 5.62
N VAL A 631 -8.76 12.11 6.68
CA VAL A 631 -8.43 12.39 8.08
C VAL A 631 -7.52 11.30 8.65
N MET A 632 -7.72 10.06 8.21
CA MET A 632 -6.94 8.89 8.59
C MET A 632 -6.66 8.03 7.33
N PRO A 633 -5.44 8.06 6.77
CA PRO A 633 -5.18 7.49 5.45
C PRO A 633 -5.28 5.96 5.44
N SER A 634 -5.85 5.42 4.35
CA SER A 634 -5.84 3.98 4.03
C SER A 634 -4.77 3.65 3.00
N TRP A 635 -4.50 2.36 2.75
CA TRP A 635 -3.72 1.94 1.59
C TRP A 635 -4.62 1.84 0.36
N TYR A 636 -4.13 2.30 -0.80
CA TYR A 636 -4.84 2.24 -2.09
C TYR A 636 -4.02 1.49 -3.13
N SER A 637 -4.68 0.68 -3.95
CA SER A 637 -4.04 -0.06 -5.05
C SER A 637 -3.50 0.85 -6.13
N TYR A 638 -2.44 0.39 -6.82
CA TYR A 638 -1.99 1.03 -8.05
C TYR A 638 -3.06 0.95 -9.14
N GLU A 639 -3.71 -0.21 -9.29
CA GLU A 639 -4.88 -0.32 -10.16
C GLU A 639 -5.95 0.69 -9.73
N SER A 640 -6.41 1.51 -10.66
CA SER A 640 -7.23 2.70 -10.40
C SER A 640 -8.34 2.88 -11.44
N LEU A 641 -8.44 2.03 -12.46
CA LEU A 641 -9.37 2.21 -13.59
C LEU A 641 -10.41 1.08 -13.71
N ASN A 642 -10.48 0.17 -12.74
CA ASN A 642 -11.42 -0.95 -12.74
C ASN A 642 -12.06 -1.12 -11.36
N LEU A 643 -13.40 -1.13 -11.28
CA LEU A 643 -14.17 -1.17 -10.03
C LEU A 643 -14.06 -2.49 -9.28
N THR A 644 -13.69 -3.58 -9.95
CA THR A 644 -13.55 -4.92 -9.37
C THR A 644 -12.12 -5.19 -8.89
N ASN A 645 -11.12 -4.65 -9.60
CA ASN A 645 -9.70 -4.90 -9.33
C ASN A 645 -9.02 -3.77 -8.54
N SER A 646 -9.54 -2.53 -8.58
CA SER A 646 -9.07 -1.44 -7.75
C SER A 646 -9.65 -1.56 -6.34
N PHE A 647 -8.85 -1.27 -5.32
CA PHE A 647 -9.28 -1.38 -3.93
C PHE A 647 -8.55 -0.42 -2.98
N VAL A 648 -9.28 -0.04 -1.95
CA VAL A 648 -8.73 0.49 -0.70
C VAL A 648 -8.60 -0.67 0.29
N SER A 649 -7.65 -0.64 1.23
CA SER A 649 -7.57 -1.61 2.32
C SER A 649 -6.80 -1.08 3.52
N ASP A 650 -7.32 -1.34 4.72
CA ASP A 650 -6.58 -1.12 5.97
C ASP A 650 -5.78 -2.36 6.41
N ASP A 651 -5.91 -3.48 5.68
CA ASP A 651 -5.19 -4.72 5.97
C ASP A 651 -3.66 -4.52 5.95
N PHE A 652 -3.17 -3.54 5.19
CA PHE A 652 -1.76 -3.13 5.13
C PHE A 652 -1.17 -2.89 6.53
N TYR A 653 -1.96 -2.35 7.46
CA TYR A 653 -1.50 -2.06 8.81
C TYR A 653 -1.51 -3.27 9.75
N GLY A 654 -2.07 -4.40 9.32
CA GLY A 654 -2.16 -5.65 10.09
C GLY A 654 -1.24 -6.77 9.61
N MET A 655 -0.44 -6.55 8.56
CA MET A 655 0.52 -7.52 7.98
C MET A 655 1.92 -7.29 8.57
N MET A 656 2.37 -8.11 9.51
CA MET A 656 3.53 -7.79 10.36
C MET A 656 4.79 -8.57 10.03
N ASP A 657 4.69 -9.66 9.27
CA ASP A 657 5.86 -10.48 8.96
C ASP A 657 6.78 -9.81 7.92
N ASP A 658 8.08 -10.13 7.96
CA ASP A 658 9.09 -9.38 7.19
C ASP A 658 8.86 -9.44 5.68
N ASN A 659 8.36 -10.57 5.15
CA ASN A 659 8.13 -10.73 3.71
C ASN A 659 6.77 -10.17 3.24
N GLU A 660 6.08 -9.37 4.05
CA GLU A 660 4.73 -8.88 3.77
C GLU A 660 4.68 -7.37 3.52
N GLY A 661 3.48 -6.87 3.20
CA GLY A 661 3.13 -5.46 3.13
C GLY A 661 2.96 -4.95 1.69
N THR A 662 3.40 -5.72 0.69
CA THR A 662 3.20 -5.40 -0.73
C THR A 662 1.76 -5.63 -1.22
N MET A 663 0.89 -6.14 -0.34
CA MET A 663 -0.49 -6.49 -0.66
C MET A 663 -0.53 -7.51 -1.80
N ILE A 664 0.25 -8.58 -1.70
CA ILE A 664 0.11 -9.77 -2.56
C ILE A 664 -0.62 -10.89 -1.81
N SER A 665 -1.06 -11.93 -2.52
CA SER A 665 -1.93 -12.96 -1.94
C SER A 665 -1.25 -13.78 -0.82
N SER A 666 0.09 -13.82 -0.78
CA SER A 666 0.85 -14.46 0.30
C SER A 666 0.86 -13.68 1.61
N ASP A 667 0.59 -12.37 1.58
CA ASP A 667 0.59 -11.55 2.80
C ASP A 667 -0.65 -11.88 3.63
N LYS A 668 -0.57 -11.96 4.95
CA LYS A 668 -1.70 -12.32 5.84
C LYS A 668 -1.81 -11.36 7.00
N LEU A 669 -2.98 -11.36 7.62
CA LEU A 669 -3.24 -10.51 8.77
C LEU A 669 -2.81 -11.18 10.07
N ASP A 670 -1.91 -10.54 10.80
CA ASP A 670 -1.54 -10.86 12.18
C ASP A 670 -2.44 -10.19 13.22
N ILE A 671 -2.91 -8.99 12.89
CA ILE A 671 -3.65 -8.07 13.78
C ILE A 671 -5.04 -7.84 13.19
N ALA A 672 -6.07 -7.79 14.04
CA ALA A 672 -7.41 -7.45 13.62
C ALA A 672 -7.53 -5.93 13.50
N VAL A 673 -7.96 -5.45 12.33
CA VAL A 673 -8.04 -4.01 12.01
C VAL A 673 -9.50 -3.61 11.86
N GLY A 674 -9.87 -2.45 12.38
CA GLY A 674 -11.17 -1.82 12.15
C GLY A 674 -11.08 -0.30 12.13
N ARG A 675 -12.11 0.36 11.61
CA ARG A 675 -12.13 1.82 11.45
C ARG A 675 -13.34 2.46 12.14
N ILE A 676 -13.10 3.61 12.79
CA ILE A 676 -14.19 4.53 13.16
C ILE A 676 -14.30 5.56 12.05
N LEU A 677 -15.38 5.49 11.26
CA LEU A 677 -15.64 6.45 10.18
C LEU A 677 -16.13 7.78 10.75
N ALA A 678 -15.19 8.73 10.91
CA ALA A 678 -15.48 10.08 11.36
C ALA A 678 -14.54 11.09 10.68
N ASP A 679 -15.11 12.05 9.98
CA ASP A 679 -14.40 13.15 9.30
C ASP A 679 -14.29 14.41 10.17
N THR A 680 -15.12 14.53 11.22
CA THR A 680 -15.17 15.68 12.12
C THR A 680 -15.15 15.28 13.61
N PRO A 681 -14.66 16.17 14.51
CA PRO A 681 -14.70 15.91 15.95
C PRO A 681 -16.11 15.69 16.51
N GLU A 682 -17.12 16.30 15.89
CA GLU A 682 -18.53 16.10 16.26
C GLU A 682 -18.99 14.69 15.90
N ARG A 683 -18.77 14.25 14.65
CA ARG A 683 -19.08 12.88 14.23
C ARG A 683 -18.32 11.84 15.06
N ALA A 684 -17.06 12.11 15.39
CA ALA A 684 -16.27 11.30 16.31
C ALA A 684 -16.94 11.15 17.69
N ASN A 685 -17.49 12.24 18.24
CA ASN A 685 -18.23 12.20 19.49
C ASN A 685 -19.49 11.34 19.36
N GLN A 686 -20.28 11.54 18.31
CA GLN A 686 -21.52 10.79 18.05
C GLN A 686 -21.25 9.29 17.93
N MET A 687 -20.19 8.87 17.21
CA MET A 687 -19.86 7.45 17.06
C MET A 687 -19.43 6.81 18.37
N VAL A 688 -18.67 7.53 19.21
CA VAL A 688 -18.26 7.02 20.53
C VAL A 688 -19.43 6.99 21.51
N ASP A 689 -20.32 7.99 21.49
CA ASP A 689 -21.56 8.00 22.29
C ASP A 689 -22.44 6.81 21.93
N LYS A 690 -22.54 6.49 20.64
CA LYS A 690 -23.25 5.31 20.15
C LYS A 690 -22.63 4.01 20.68
N ILE A 691 -21.30 3.88 20.65
CA ILE A 691 -20.60 2.72 21.22
C ILE A 691 -20.86 2.60 22.73
N GLU A 692 -20.79 3.70 23.47
CA GLU A 692 -21.07 3.71 24.91
C GLU A 692 -22.50 3.24 25.21
N SER A 693 -23.47 3.65 24.37
CA SER A 693 -24.88 3.22 24.47
C SER A 693 -25.06 1.69 24.40
N TYR A 694 -24.15 0.96 23.75
CA TYR A 694 -24.21 -0.50 23.62
C TYR A 694 -24.04 -1.24 24.96
N TYR A 695 -23.38 -0.60 25.93
CA TYR A 695 -23.01 -1.17 27.21
C TYR A 695 -23.90 -0.71 28.37
N ILE A 696 -24.89 0.14 28.12
CA ILE A 696 -25.84 0.56 29.17
C ILE A 696 -26.76 -0.59 29.57
N LYS A 697 -27.35 -0.50 30.76
CA LYS A 697 -28.22 -1.55 31.30
C LYS A 697 -29.45 -1.79 30.43
N GLU A 698 -30.00 -0.73 29.84
CA GLU A 698 -31.16 -0.74 28.96
C GLU A 698 -30.88 -1.44 27.62
N ALA A 699 -29.61 -1.56 27.22
CA ALA A 699 -29.19 -2.30 26.02
C ALA A 699 -29.18 -3.83 26.23
N LEU A 700 -29.42 -4.32 27.45
CA LEU A 700 -29.57 -5.75 27.71
C LEU A 700 -30.96 -6.24 27.30
N GLY A 701 -31.04 -7.34 26.54
CA GLY A 701 -32.34 -7.91 26.18
C GLY A 701 -32.24 -9.10 25.22
N THR A 702 -33.39 -9.70 24.93
CA THR A 702 -33.53 -10.88 24.06
C THR A 702 -33.12 -10.61 22.61
N TRP A 703 -33.01 -9.35 22.21
CA TRP A 703 -32.57 -8.96 20.88
C TRP A 703 -31.17 -9.49 20.53
N ARG A 704 -30.32 -9.70 21.55
CA ARG A 704 -28.97 -10.27 21.40
C ARG A 704 -28.97 -11.74 20.99
N ASN A 705 -30.13 -12.39 21.00
CA ASN A 705 -30.30 -13.76 20.50
C ASN A 705 -30.83 -13.78 19.06
N ASN A 706 -31.24 -12.65 18.47
CA ASN A 706 -31.84 -12.63 17.14
C ASN A 706 -30.77 -12.43 16.08
N VAL A 707 -30.85 -13.22 15.00
CA VAL A 707 -30.04 -13.06 13.79
C VAL A 707 -30.99 -12.94 12.61
N VAL A 708 -30.84 -11.89 11.81
CA VAL A 708 -31.68 -11.66 10.63
C VAL A 708 -30.84 -11.93 9.39
N VAL A 709 -31.32 -12.82 8.52
CA VAL A 709 -30.72 -13.09 7.21
C VAL A 709 -31.69 -12.64 6.12
N ILE A 710 -31.22 -11.81 5.20
CA ILE A 710 -32.03 -11.13 4.18
C ILE A 710 -31.44 -11.47 2.82
N SER A 711 -32.29 -11.91 1.89
CA SER A 711 -31.89 -12.12 0.49
C SER A 711 -32.70 -11.27 -0.46
N ASP A 712 -32.02 -10.85 -1.51
CA ASP A 712 -32.62 -10.25 -2.70
C ASP A 712 -33.55 -11.23 -3.45
N ASP A 713 -34.37 -10.73 -4.36
CA ASP A 713 -35.22 -11.56 -5.23
C ASP A 713 -34.44 -12.19 -6.40
N VAL A 714 -35.15 -12.99 -7.19
CA VAL A 714 -34.62 -13.71 -8.35
C VAL A 714 -35.25 -13.11 -9.61
N ASP A 715 -34.56 -12.15 -10.21
CA ASP A 715 -34.95 -11.55 -11.50
C ASP A 715 -34.46 -12.40 -12.68
N LEU A 716 -33.30 -13.05 -12.51
CA LEU A 716 -32.65 -13.89 -13.52
C LEU A 716 -32.51 -15.33 -13.04
N ASP A 717 -32.54 -16.29 -13.99
CA ASP A 717 -32.48 -17.74 -13.70
C ASP A 717 -31.32 -18.15 -12.77
N TRP A 718 -30.20 -17.42 -12.78
CA TRP A 718 -29.01 -17.73 -11.97
C TRP A 718 -29.08 -17.19 -10.52
N GLU A 719 -29.93 -16.19 -10.25
CA GLU A 719 -29.96 -15.46 -8.97
C GLU A 719 -30.59 -16.26 -7.83
N GLY A 720 -31.21 -17.41 -8.13
CA GLY A 720 -31.70 -18.35 -7.11
C GLY A 720 -30.62 -18.80 -6.12
N VAL A 721 -29.34 -18.66 -6.45
CA VAL A 721 -28.20 -18.91 -5.55
C VAL A 721 -28.14 -17.92 -4.38
N LEU A 722 -28.64 -16.69 -4.55
CA LEU A 722 -28.65 -15.65 -3.50
C LEU A 722 -29.52 -16.09 -2.33
N GLN A 723 -30.75 -16.54 -2.63
CA GLN A 723 -31.67 -17.03 -1.61
C GLN A 723 -31.22 -18.36 -1.01
N GLN A 724 -30.71 -19.30 -1.82
CA GLN A 724 -30.19 -20.59 -1.34
C GLN A 724 -29.03 -20.40 -0.36
N THR A 725 -28.08 -19.52 -0.69
CA THR A 725 -26.94 -19.21 0.19
C THR A 725 -27.44 -18.59 1.49
N THR A 726 -28.34 -17.62 1.42
CA THR A 726 -28.93 -16.97 2.60
C THR A 726 -29.69 -17.96 3.48
N ASP A 727 -30.48 -18.87 2.88
CA ASP A 727 -31.21 -19.91 3.60
C ASP A 727 -30.27 -20.88 4.30
N ASN A 728 -29.19 -21.30 3.61
CA ASN A 728 -28.15 -22.17 4.13
C ASN A 728 -27.41 -21.54 5.32
N ILE A 729 -27.03 -20.26 5.24
CA ILE A 729 -26.42 -19.52 6.36
C ILE A 729 -27.35 -19.56 7.57
N GLY A 730 -28.63 -19.26 7.37
CA GLY A 730 -29.62 -19.31 8.45
C GLY A 730 -29.81 -20.72 9.04
N ASN A 731 -29.80 -21.75 8.21
CA ASN A 731 -29.90 -23.15 8.66
C ASN A 731 -28.68 -23.55 9.49
N LEU A 732 -27.48 -23.25 9.01
CA LEU A 732 -26.23 -23.60 9.68
C LEU A 732 -26.11 -22.91 11.04
N ILE A 733 -26.47 -21.63 11.13
CA ILE A 733 -26.51 -20.92 12.42
C ILE A 733 -27.53 -21.59 13.37
N THR A 734 -28.69 -22.00 12.87
CA THR A 734 -29.70 -22.68 13.69
C THR A 734 -29.23 -24.04 14.20
N GLU A 735 -28.50 -24.78 13.36
CA GLU A 735 -27.93 -26.10 13.70
C GLU A 735 -26.81 -25.98 14.74
N GLU A 736 -25.82 -25.10 14.49
CA GLU A 736 -24.64 -24.95 15.33
C GLU A 736 -24.92 -24.14 16.61
N LYS A 737 -25.91 -23.23 16.57
CA LYS A 737 -26.25 -22.32 17.67
C LYS A 737 -27.77 -22.26 17.90
N PRO A 738 -28.39 -23.36 18.38
CA PRO A 738 -29.85 -23.48 18.53
C PRO A 738 -30.47 -22.53 19.59
N PHE A 739 -29.64 -21.78 20.33
CA PHE A 739 -30.11 -20.74 21.26
C PHE A 739 -30.26 -19.37 20.58
N LEU A 740 -29.84 -19.23 19.32
CA LEU A 740 -30.08 -18.06 18.48
C LEU A 740 -31.41 -18.22 17.72
N ASN A 741 -32.17 -17.14 17.62
CA ASN A 741 -33.39 -17.06 16.84
C ASN A 741 -33.05 -16.51 15.45
N VAL A 742 -33.00 -17.39 14.45
CA VAL A 742 -32.76 -16.99 13.07
C VAL A 742 -34.07 -16.59 12.41
N ILE A 743 -34.12 -15.35 11.91
CA ILE A 743 -35.23 -14.77 11.14
C ILE A 743 -34.78 -14.68 9.69
N LYS A 744 -35.51 -15.33 8.77
CA LYS A 744 -35.21 -15.30 7.34
C LYS A 744 -36.21 -14.41 6.62
N ILE A 745 -35.71 -13.44 5.86
CA ILE A 745 -36.50 -12.54 5.03
C ILE A 745 -36.03 -12.73 3.58
N HIS A 746 -36.76 -13.53 2.82
CA HIS A 746 -36.52 -13.72 1.39
C HIS A 746 -37.49 -12.84 0.61
N SER A 747 -37.01 -11.96 -0.27
CA SER A 747 -37.88 -11.03 -1.03
C SER A 747 -39.02 -11.74 -1.76
N ASP A 748 -38.74 -12.88 -2.42
CA ASP A 748 -39.74 -13.69 -3.13
C ASP A 748 -40.80 -14.34 -2.24
N ALA A 749 -40.65 -14.31 -0.92
CA ALA A 749 -41.71 -14.72 0.01
C ALA A 749 -42.81 -13.66 0.16
N PHE A 750 -42.62 -12.47 -0.42
CA PHE A 750 -43.50 -11.32 -0.36
C PHE A 750 -43.96 -10.91 -1.77
N GLN A 751 -45.02 -10.09 -1.82
CA GLN A 751 -45.56 -9.61 -3.09
C GLN A 751 -44.79 -8.39 -3.58
N GLN A 752 -44.24 -8.48 -4.80
CA GLN A 752 -43.66 -7.34 -5.52
C GLN A 752 -44.76 -6.38 -5.98
N GLU A 753 -44.49 -5.08 -5.88
CA GLU A 753 -45.40 -4.01 -6.30
C GLU A 753 -44.72 -3.12 -7.35
N THR A 754 -45.33 -3.00 -8.52
CA THR A 754 -44.84 -2.10 -9.59
C THR A 754 -45.28 -0.67 -9.34
N THR A 755 -44.33 0.26 -9.30
CA THR A 755 -44.58 1.71 -9.17
C THR A 755 -44.06 2.48 -10.37
N ALA A 756 -44.41 3.76 -10.48
CA ALA A 756 -43.85 4.65 -11.51
C ALA A 756 -42.32 4.84 -11.39
N GLY A 757 -41.73 4.51 -10.24
CA GLY A 757 -40.30 4.62 -9.96
C GLY A 757 -39.58 3.27 -9.92
N GLY A 758 -40.14 2.23 -10.53
CA GLY A 758 -39.60 0.86 -10.51
C GLY A 758 -40.39 -0.10 -9.63
N ASP A 759 -40.06 -1.39 -9.73
CA ASP A 759 -40.60 -2.43 -8.87
C ASP A 759 -40.08 -2.26 -7.44
N ARG A 760 -40.89 -2.65 -6.46
CA ARG A 760 -40.57 -2.51 -5.04
C ARG A 760 -41.14 -3.66 -4.21
N TYR A 761 -40.55 -3.88 -3.04
CA TYR A 761 -41.12 -4.72 -1.99
C TYR A 761 -41.40 -3.94 -0.69
N PRO A 762 -42.46 -3.10 -0.64
CA PRO A 762 -42.76 -2.31 0.56
C PRO A 762 -42.91 -3.15 1.83
N ARG A 763 -43.43 -4.38 1.70
CA ARG A 763 -43.57 -5.29 2.82
C ARG A 763 -42.23 -5.83 3.31
N VAL A 764 -41.30 -6.15 2.41
CA VAL A 764 -39.93 -6.58 2.80
C VAL A 764 -39.23 -5.43 3.53
N THR A 765 -39.27 -4.22 2.97
CA THR A 765 -38.75 -3.01 3.65
C THR A 765 -39.32 -2.87 5.06
N SER A 766 -40.64 -3.05 5.24
CA SER A 766 -41.25 -2.97 6.57
C SER A 766 -40.80 -4.08 7.52
N GLU A 767 -40.62 -5.32 7.05
CA GLU A 767 -40.14 -6.44 7.89
C GLU A 767 -38.68 -6.25 8.31
N ILE A 768 -37.84 -5.70 7.42
CA ILE A 768 -36.44 -5.35 7.72
C ILE A 768 -36.39 -4.28 8.82
N ILE A 769 -37.10 -3.17 8.64
CA ILE A 769 -37.16 -2.06 9.62
C ILE A 769 -37.67 -2.58 10.96
N ASP A 770 -38.76 -3.36 10.95
CA ASP A 770 -39.35 -3.95 12.15
C ASP A 770 -38.37 -4.87 12.89
N ALA A 771 -37.62 -5.69 12.17
CA ALA A 771 -36.63 -6.60 12.75
C ALA A 771 -35.46 -5.83 13.39
N ILE A 772 -34.98 -4.79 12.71
CA ILE A 772 -33.93 -3.89 13.23
C ILE A 772 -34.42 -3.15 14.47
N ASP A 773 -35.59 -2.51 14.43
CA ASP A 773 -36.18 -1.75 15.55
C ASP A 773 -36.48 -2.62 16.78
N LYS A 774 -36.96 -3.85 16.56
CA LYS A 774 -37.12 -4.84 17.65
C LYS A 774 -35.76 -5.23 18.23
N GLY A 775 -34.73 -5.27 17.40
CA GLY A 775 -33.34 -5.51 17.72
C GLY A 775 -32.87 -6.89 17.23
N ALA A 776 -31.69 -6.89 16.62
CA ALA A 776 -30.96 -8.07 16.17
C ALA A 776 -29.48 -7.95 16.51
N LEU A 777 -28.83 -9.06 16.88
CA LEU A 777 -27.39 -9.08 17.13
C LEU A 777 -26.62 -8.93 15.82
N VAL A 778 -27.03 -9.67 14.80
CA VAL A 778 -26.46 -9.66 13.45
C VAL A 778 -27.58 -9.49 12.44
N VAL A 779 -27.36 -8.59 11.50
CA VAL A 779 -28.16 -8.47 10.27
C VAL A 779 -27.23 -8.81 9.12
N ASN A 780 -27.53 -9.86 8.36
CA ASN A 780 -26.76 -10.26 7.19
C ASN A 780 -27.64 -10.12 5.95
N TYR A 781 -27.19 -9.29 5.01
CA TYR A 781 -27.81 -9.14 3.70
C TYR A 781 -26.92 -9.74 2.62
N PHE A 782 -27.51 -10.53 1.73
CA PHE A 782 -26.85 -11.05 0.55
C PHE A 782 -27.69 -10.86 -0.72
N GLY A 783 -27.14 -10.11 -1.67
CA GLY A 783 -27.75 -9.80 -2.96
C GLY A 783 -27.20 -8.53 -3.59
N HIS A 784 -27.93 -7.90 -4.51
CA HIS A 784 -27.48 -6.67 -5.18
C HIS A 784 -27.46 -5.48 -4.23
N GLY A 785 -26.66 -4.48 -4.55
CA GLY A 785 -26.49 -3.30 -3.73
C GLY A 785 -25.59 -2.28 -4.41
N GLY A 786 -25.55 -1.10 -3.83
CA GLY A 786 -24.69 -0.02 -4.28
C GLY A 786 -24.62 1.09 -3.25
N GLU A 787 -23.98 2.18 -3.64
CA GLU A 787 -23.74 3.34 -2.77
C GLU A 787 -25.06 3.94 -2.20
N ASN A 788 -26.23 3.73 -2.83
CA ASN A 788 -27.50 4.32 -2.39
C ASN A 788 -28.36 3.39 -1.50
N GLY A 789 -28.11 2.08 -1.48
CA GLY A 789 -28.97 1.14 -0.77
C GLY A 789 -28.82 -0.32 -1.20
N LEU A 790 -29.74 -1.16 -0.69
CA LEU A 790 -29.82 -2.60 -0.95
C LEU A 790 -30.92 -2.92 -1.97
N ALA A 791 -30.60 -3.80 -2.92
CA ALA A 791 -31.43 -4.25 -4.05
C ALA A 791 -31.85 -3.15 -5.05
N GLN A 792 -32.25 -3.55 -6.27
CA GLN A 792 -32.78 -2.60 -7.26
C GLN A 792 -34.23 -2.18 -6.91
N GLU A 793 -34.93 -3.03 -6.17
CA GLU A 793 -36.33 -2.93 -5.73
C GLU A 793 -36.47 -2.08 -4.47
N HIS A 794 -35.37 -1.43 -4.07
CA HIS A 794 -35.29 -0.50 -2.96
C HIS A 794 -35.69 -1.13 -1.62
N LEU A 795 -35.06 -2.25 -1.25
CA LEU A 795 -35.34 -2.94 0.02
C LEU A 795 -34.98 -2.07 1.23
N LEU A 796 -33.82 -1.40 1.18
CA LEU A 796 -33.37 -0.51 2.24
C LEU A 796 -32.45 0.59 1.69
N PHE A 797 -32.97 1.82 1.59
CA PHE A 797 -32.25 3.00 1.08
C PHE A 797 -31.95 3.99 2.21
N GLN A 798 -31.14 5.01 1.92
CA GLN A 798 -30.68 5.99 2.91
C GLN A 798 -31.84 6.64 3.69
N GLU A 799 -32.96 6.90 3.02
CA GLU A 799 -34.17 7.48 3.62
C GLU A 799 -34.78 6.57 4.68
N GLU A 800 -34.90 5.26 4.42
CA GLU A 800 -35.41 4.31 5.40
C GLU A 800 -34.43 4.09 6.56
N ILE A 801 -33.12 4.07 6.28
CA ILE A 801 -32.07 3.89 7.29
C ILE A 801 -32.09 5.03 8.32
N LYS A 802 -32.35 6.27 7.88
CA LYS A 802 -32.45 7.46 8.74
C LYS A 802 -33.61 7.36 9.74
N GLU A 803 -34.60 6.51 9.48
CA GLU A 803 -35.79 6.34 10.34
C GLU A 803 -35.68 5.21 11.37
N PHE A 804 -34.55 4.49 11.43
CA PHE A 804 -34.32 3.42 12.41
C PHE A 804 -34.45 3.89 13.87
N ARG A 805 -34.98 3.01 14.73
CA ARG A 805 -35.34 3.30 16.14
C ARG A 805 -34.75 2.30 17.14
N ASN A 806 -33.71 1.57 16.74
CA ASN A 806 -33.08 0.52 17.53
C ASN A 806 -32.03 1.02 18.55
N PHE A 807 -32.33 2.12 19.25
CA PHE A 807 -31.46 2.66 20.31
C PHE A 807 -31.15 1.60 21.38
N GLY A 808 -29.86 1.45 21.72
CA GLY A 808 -29.36 0.41 22.63
C GLY A 808 -29.46 -1.02 22.09
N LYS A 809 -29.86 -1.21 20.82
CA LYS A 809 -30.00 -2.53 20.16
C LYS A 809 -29.32 -2.53 18.79
N LEU A 810 -28.10 -2.04 18.78
CA LEU A 810 -27.31 -1.82 17.58
C LEU A 810 -26.78 -3.17 17.07
N ASN A 811 -26.84 -3.40 15.77
CA ASN A 811 -26.46 -4.68 15.17
C ASN A 811 -25.06 -4.64 14.54
N CYS A 812 -24.41 -5.79 14.45
CA CYS A 812 -23.34 -6.00 13.47
C CYS A 812 -24.01 -6.20 12.11
N PHE A 813 -23.83 -5.27 11.18
CA PHE A 813 -24.46 -5.34 9.87
C PHE A 813 -23.47 -5.87 8.85
N VAL A 814 -23.74 -7.06 8.32
CA VAL A 814 -22.94 -7.72 7.29
C VAL A 814 -23.59 -7.48 5.92
N THR A 815 -22.87 -6.82 5.03
CA THR A 815 -23.30 -6.54 3.65
C THR A 815 -22.19 -6.90 2.68
N VAL A 816 -22.19 -8.13 2.17
CA VAL A 816 -21.22 -8.58 1.17
C VAL A 816 -21.85 -8.38 -0.21
N THR A 817 -21.95 -7.11 -0.61
CA THR A 817 -22.56 -6.66 -1.87
C THR A 817 -21.63 -5.70 -2.61
N CYS A 818 -22.05 -5.01 -3.66
CA CYS A 818 -21.20 -4.03 -4.36
C CYS A 818 -21.27 -2.65 -3.67
N GLU A 819 -20.12 -2.01 -3.44
CA GLU A 819 -19.96 -0.56 -3.15
C GLU A 819 -20.82 0.04 -2.01
N TYR A 820 -21.30 -0.76 -1.05
CA TYR A 820 -22.23 -0.28 -0.02
C TYR A 820 -21.60 0.74 0.93
N THR A 821 -20.30 0.60 1.23
CA THR A 821 -19.55 1.48 2.13
C THR A 821 -18.29 2.01 1.45
N LYS A 822 -18.44 2.73 0.34
CA LYS A 822 -17.34 3.38 -0.39
C LYS A 822 -16.89 4.68 0.28
N PHE A 823 -16.45 4.56 1.53
CA PHE A 823 -16.07 5.68 2.41
C PHE A 823 -14.90 6.52 1.86
N ASP A 824 -14.11 5.96 0.93
CA ASP A 824 -12.95 6.63 0.36
C ASP A 824 -13.28 7.64 -0.75
N ASN A 825 -14.56 7.86 -1.05
CA ASN A 825 -15.03 8.86 -2.01
C ASN A 825 -15.71 10.05 -1.30
N PRO A 826 -15.01 11.15 -1.03
CA PRO A 826 -15.56 12.31 -0.31
C PRO A 826 -16.72 13.02 -1.03
N TYR A 827 -16.96 12.72 -2.31
CA TYR A 827 -18.02 13.36 -3.08
C TYR A 827 -19.40 12.74 -2.86
N LYS A 828 -19.49 11.58 -2.19
CA LYS A 828 -20.76 10.89 -2.04
C LYS A 828 -20.86 10.07 -0.75
N GLU A 829 -21.84 10.43 0.07
CA GLU A 829 -22.30 9.65 1.22
C GLU A 829 -22.99 8.36 0.74
N THR A 830 -22.58 7.22 1.30
CA THR A 830 -23.16 5.91 0.98
C THR A 830 -24.16 5.41 2.01
N ALA A 831 -25.03 4.47 1.63
CA ALA A 831 -25.98 3.84 2.54
C ALA A 831 -25.32 3.09 3.70
N GLY A 832 -24.15 2.48 3.47
CA GLY A 832 -23.31 1.93 4.53
C GLY A 832 -22.88 3.00 5.53
N GLU A 833 -22.33 4.11 5.06
CA GLU A 833 -21.94 5.23 5.93
C GLU A 833 -23.14 5.77 6.72
N VAL A 834 -24.31 5.96 6.10
CA VAL A 834 -25.54 6.40 6.79
C VAL A 834 -25.98 5.38 7.86
N THR A 835 -25.89 4.09 7.57
CA THR A 835 -26.22 3.02 8.52
C THR A 835 -25.31 3.05 9.75
N TYR A 836 -24.04 3.40 9.55
CA TYR A 836 -23.08 3.57 10.62
C TYR A 836 -23.11 4.97 11.27
N TRP A 837 -23.52 6.02 10.58
CA TRP A 837 -23.54 7.38 11.12
C TRP A 837 -24.83 7.74 11.83
N ASN A 838 -25.88 6.92 11.72
CA ASN A 838 -27.09 7.15 12.49
C ASN A 838 -26.75 7.17 13.99
N GLU A 839 -27.01 8.31 14.64
CA GLU A 839 -26.42 8.70 15.93
C GLU A 839 -26.92 7.81 17.07
N ASP A 840 -28.23 7.55 17.10
CA ASP A 840 -28.91 6.81 18.17
C ASP A 840 -29.35 5.40 17.71
N SER A 841 -29.14 5.03 16.45
CA SER A 841 -29.69 3.81 15.86
C SER A 841 -28.79 3.25 14.73
N GLY A 842 -29.28 2.28 13.97
CA GLY A 842 -28.51 1.60 12.92
C GLY A 842 -27.54 0.56 13.45
N ALA A 843 -26.34 0.51 12.87
CA ALA A 843 -25.33 -0.49 13.17
C ALA A 843 -24.32 -0.02 14.24
N ILE A 844 -23.81 -0.95 15.04
CA ILE A 844 -22.63 -0.71 15.90
C ILE A 844 -21.32 -0.87 15.12
N GLY A 845 -21.34 -1.68 14.06
CA GLY A 845 -20.22 -1.93 13.16
C GLY A 845 -20.72 -2.60 11.87
N LEU A 846 -19.94 -2.45 10.81
CA LEU A 846 -20.26 -2.94 9.46
C LEU A 846 -19.19 -3.94 9.02
N ILE A 847 -19.59 -5.13 8.57
CA ILE A 847 -18.71 -5.96 7.74
C ILE A 847 -19.17 -5.77 6.30
N SER A 848 -18.54 -4.86 5.58
CA SER A 848 -19.06 -4.32 4.32
C SER A 848 -17.99 -4.18 3.25
N THR A 849 -18.38 -3.81 2.04
CA THR A 849 -17.51 -3.70 0.88
C THR A 849 -17.39 -2.27 0.36
N THR A 850 -16.23 -1.95 -0.20
CA THR A 850 -15.95 -0.63 -0.79
C THR A 850 -16.05 -0.63 -2.32
N ARG A 851 -16.17 -1.80 -2.95
CA ARG A 851 -15.99 -2.03 -4.39
C ARG A 851 -16.94 -3.10 -4.93
N GLN A 852 -16.94 -3.31 -6.24
CA GLN A 852 -17.67 -4.42 -6.86
C GLN A 852 -16.98 -5.75 -6.54
N ILE A 853 -17.80 -6.77 -6.29
CA ILE A 853 -17.33 -8.12 -5.93
C ILE A 853 -17.94 -9.17 -6.86
N PHE A 854 -17.26 -10.30 -7.04
CA PHE A 854 -17.86 -11.44 -7.73
C PHE A 854 -18.88 -12.12 -6.81
N VAL A 855 -20.00 -12.56 -7.38
CA VAL A 855 -21.01 -13.34 -6.65
C VAL A 855 -20.38 -14.61 -6.03
N SER A 856 -19.49 -15.28 -6.76
CA SER A 856 -18.78 -16.47 -6.27
C SER A 856 -17.92 -16.18 -5.04
N PHE A 857 -17.24 -15.04 -5.00
CA PHE A 857 -16.49 -14.60 -3.82
C PHE A 857 -17.45 -14.30 -2.66
N ALA A 858 -18.56 -13.60 -2.93
CA ALA A 858 -19.53 -13.23 -1.92
C ALA A 858 -20.20 -14.44 -1.24
N ILE A 859 -20.51 -15.49 -2.01
CA ILE A 859 -21.01 -16.78 -1.50
C ILE A 859 -19.98 -17.42 -0.56
N ASN A 860 -18.74 -17.57 -1.03
CA ASN A 860 -17.67 -18.18 -0.25
C ASN A 860 -17.39 -17.40 1.02
N PHE A 861 -17.34 -16.07 0.94
CA PHE A 861 -17.10 -15.20 2.09
C PHE A 861 -18.20 -15.34 3.14
N ASN A 862 -19.48 -15.26 2.75
CA ASN A 862 -20.58 -15.37 3.70
C ASN A 862 -20.62 -16.75 4.39
N ASN A 863 -20.42 -17.83 3.64
CA ASN A 863 -20.38 -19.18 4.20
C ASN A 863 -19.24 -19.36 5.21
N ASN A 864 -18.09 -18.71 4.98
CA ASN A 864 -16.91 -18.80 5.85
C ASN A 864 -16.87 -17.76 6.97
N LEU A 865 -17.63 -16.66 6.89
CA LEU A 865 -17.70 -15.67 7.97
C LEU A 865 -18.42 -16.25 9.19
N GLY A 866 -19.52 -16.98 8.96
CA GLY A 866 -20.38 -17.49 10.02
C GLY A 866 -19.63 -18.34 11.06
N GLN A 867 -18.72 -19.21 10.63
CA GLN A 867 -17.99 -20.10 11.54
C GLN A 867 -17.14 -19.36 12.57
N TYR A 868 -16.56 -18.22 12.19
CA TYR A 868 -15.78 -17.40 13.11
C TYR A 868 -16.70 -16.44 13.89
N LEU A 869 -17.64 -15.78 13.24
CA LEU A 869 -18.54 -14.81 13.89
C LEU A 869 -19.42 -15.45 14.98
N PHE A 870 -19.79 -16.72 14.80
CA PHE A 870 -20.61 -17.47 15.74
C PHE A 870 -19.83 -18.57 16.49
N SER A 871 -18.50 -18.63 16.38
CA SER A 871 -17.62 -19.53 17.15
C SER A 871 -18.02 -21.02 17.02
N TYR A 872 -18.04 -21.53 15.79
CA TYR A 872 -18.20 -22.96 15.49
C TYR A 872 -17.11 -23.50 14.53
N SER A 873 -16.04 -22.73 14.31
CA SER A 873 -14.89 -23.22 13.53
C SER A 873 -14.00 -24.13 14.37
N ASP A 874 -13.61 -25.28 13.83
CA ASP A 874 -12.59 -26.16 14.43
C ASP A 874 -11.15 -25.73 14.07
N ASP A 875 -10.99 -24.77 13.16
CA ASP A 875 -9.70 -24.40 12.54
C ASP A 875 -9.05 -23.14 13.15
N ASP A 876 -9.64 -22.57 14.21
CA ASP A 876 -9.11 -21.40 14.92
C ASP A 876 -8.47 -21.73 16.28
N THR A 877 -8.21 -20.70 17.09
CA THR A 877 -7.59 -20.83 18.42
C THR A 877 -8.58 -20.59 19.56
N PHE A 878 -9.84 -20.33 19.25
CA PHE A 878 -10.88 -20.06 20.22
C PHE A 878 -11.49 -21.38 20.67
N GLN A 879 -11.82 -21.50 21.95
CA GLN A 879 -12.55 -22.67 22.44
C GLN A 879 -14.00 -22.63 21.98
N ASP A 880 -14.67 -23.78 21.90
CA ASP A 880 -16.11 -23.83 21.68
C ASP A 880 -16.84 -22.93 22.70
N ASN A 881 -17.55 -21.92 22.20
CA ASN A 881 -18.26 -20.87 22.98
C ASN A 881 -17.39 -19.72 23.51
N GLU A 882 -16.12 -19.65 23.12
CA GLU A 882 -15.30 -18.44 23.20
C GLU A 882 -15.49 -17.66 21.89
N TYR A 883 -16.15 -16.51 21.96
CA TYR A 883 -16.51 -15.73 20.76
C TYR A 883 -15.40 -14.72 20.44
N PRO A 884 -14.80 -14.78 19.24
CA PRO A 884 -13.92 -13.70 18.79
C PRO A 884 -14.71 -12.40 18.66
N SER A 885 -14.02 -11.26 18.72
CA SER A 885 -14.62 -9.99 18.31
C SER A 885 -14.96 -10.02 16.82
N MET A 886 -15.88 -9.16 16.36
CA MET A 886 -16.21 -9.09 14.92
C MET A 886 -14.99 -8.78 14.05
N ALA A 887 -14.02 -8.01 14.57
CA ALA A 887 -12.73 -7.74 13.93
C ALA A 887 -11.89 -9.00 13.78
N GLU A 888 -11.79 -9.79 14.84
CA GLU A 888 -11.00 -11.02 14.83
C GLU A 888 -11.67 -12.10 13.97
N ALA A 889 -13.00 -12.17 13.97
CA ALA A 889 -13.75 -13.02 13.05
C ALA A 889 -13.44 -12.65 11.58
N LEU A 890 -13.48 -11.37 11.22
CA LEU A 890 -13.12 -10.90 9.88
C LEU A 890 -11.67 -11.25 9.52
N ARG A 891 -10.72 -11.04 10.45
CA ARG A 891 -9.31 -11.39 10.26
C ARG A 891 -9.12 -12.88 9.96
N LEU A 892 -9.78 -13.75 10.72
CA LEU A 892 -9.74 -15.20 10.53
C LEU A 892 -10.36 -15.59 9.18
N THR A 893 -11.52 -15.01 8.82
CA THR A 893 -12.16 -15.22 7.51
C THR A 893 -11.22 -14.86 6.37
N LYS A 894 -10.57 -13.69 6.43
CA LYS A 894 -9.62 -13.23 5.38
C LYS A 894 -8.38 -14.12 5.23
N ASN A 895 -7.97 -14.80 6.30
CA ASN A 895 -6.82 -15.72 6.29
C ASN A 895 -7.21 -17.16 5.93
N ASN A 896 -8.49 -17.52 6.01
CA ASN A 896 -9.00 -18.84 5.63
C ASN A 896 -8.60 -19.17 4.17
N PRO A 897 -8.09 -20.37 3.85
CA PRO A 897 -7.71 -20.75 2.48
C PRO A 897 -8.79 -20.50 1.42
N ALA A 898 -10.07 -20.73 1.75
CA ALA A 898 -11.18 -20.55 0.83
C ALA A 898 -11.38 -19.07 0.41
N ILE A 899 -10.91 -18.12 1.21
CA ILE A 899 -11.03 -16.69 0.97
C ILE A 899 -9.69 -16.10 0.54
N SER A 900 -8.63 -16.50 1.22
CA SER A 900 -7.32 -15.91 1.09
C SER A 900 -6.64 -16.19 -0.25
N ASN A 901 -7.13 -17.17 -1.01
CA ASN A 901 -6.70 -17.44 -2.38
C ASN A 901 -7.26 -16.42 -3.39
N SER A 902 -8.35 -15.73 -3.07
CA SER A 902 -8.98 -14.74 -3.94
C SER A 902 -8.32 -13.36 -3.82
N SER A 903 -8.19 -12.66 -4.96
CA SER A 903 -7.76 -11.25 -4.99
C SER A 903 -8.75 -10.32 -4.27
N GLN A 904 -10.04 -10.68 -4.20
CA GLN A 904 -11.13 -9.84 -3.66
C GLN A 904 -11.25 -9.85 -2.13
N ARG A 905 -10.45 -10.67 -1.42
CA ARG A 905 -10.51 -10.77 0.06
C ARG A 905 -10.34 -9.42 0.80
N ARG A 906 -9.69 -8.45 0.15
CA ARG A 906 -9.36 -7.12 0.70
C ARG A 906 -10.46 -6.10 0.51
N LEU A 907 -11.48 -6.44 -0.29
CA LEU A 907 -12.62 -5.57 -0.57
C LEU A 907 -13.58 -5.49 0.60
N VAL A 908 -13.49 -6.41 1.56
CA VAL A 908 -14.33 -6.43 2.77
C VAL A 908 -13.62 -5.72 3.93
N PHE A 909 -14.34 -4.86 4.64
CA PHE A 909 -13.87 -3.97 5.69
C PHE A 909 -14.64 -4.19 6.99
N LEU A 910 -14.06 -3.70 8.09
CA LEU A 910 -14.73 -3.49 9.37
C LEU A 910 -14.70 -2.02 9.79
#